data_AF-A0A5C7LNI4-F1
#
_entry.id   AF-A0A5C7LNI4-F1
#
_cell.length_a   1.000
_cell.length_b   1.000
_cell.length_c   1.000
_cell.angle_alpha   90.00
_cell.angle_beta   90.00
_cell.angle_gamma   90.00
#
_symmetry.space_group_name_H-M   'P 1'
#
loop_
_entity.id
_entity.type
_entity.pdbx_description
1 polymer ?
#
loop_
_entity_poly.entity_id
_entity_poly.type
_entity_poly.pdbx_seq_one_letter_code
_entity_poly.pdbx_strand_id
1 'polypeptide(L)'
;MKTFSLSQLAEGVNRRSLGADAPRLLSKWSATGLLEGLSGMEKENLARLFENQTAQLLQESNAISTGGAALTSSGQIAGFSNVAFPIVRRVFAGLVANEVVSVQPMSLPSGLLFYLDYTYGSNVGGDAGLSLSTSATADTYKRGTSVYGLPTGASIRSGATPAGGQYDLVGHGFSKVHKGALNITGSTDSVGYWLSGSTWTTGTSAVVASSADWVGYNARYAGFRSDIENGLTDGRFDYCFMFVSASELTGKISGLDLNALDQIAITGFGSAGNSVTAWGDSFQGGLGVLNLRALNKRGDWNASTGLFTPNPLGGSHVLFVLKIANAGTAPQPVGTASTYISGSAAIADAFSVGSEGTTLTVPSFETDFAIDSSPRIPEVDIKIEGVSVTATTRKLRARWSPEMAQDLTAFYSIDVEVELTNILSEMITLDIDREILNDLLTQATAANLFWSRAPGRIVNKLTGQEALHNNVLAPGPQFFGNVREWYETLMETITDAANTILRKTLRGSGNFIITSPDVATILEHLVAYKPAYKVDSDGQVKESLTIGAEAIGTLNNRYVVYKDPYFPQNKILLGLKGNTFLESGYIYAPYVPLILTPVIYAQEDFTPRKGVMTRYGKKMVRADFYATVTVLDMNLI
;
A
#
# COMPACT_ATOMS: atom_id res chain seq x y z
N MET A 1 -14.14 33.93 -75.34
CA MET A 1 -14.44 34.30 -73.94
C MET A 1 -15.83 33.79 -73.61
N LYS A 2 -16.00 32.93 -72.60
CA LYS A 2 -17.33 32.50 -72.14
C LYS A 2 -17.95 33.65 -71.33
N THR A 3 -19.15 34.08 -71.68
CA THR A 3 -19.93 35.09 -70.97
C THR A 3 -20.74 34.42 -69.86
N PHE A 4 -20.55 34.84 -68.62
CA PHE A 4 -21.32 34.37 -67.45
C PHE A 4 -22.58 35.21 -67.28
N SER A 5 -23.72 34.58 -66.98
CA SER A 5 -24.95 35.30 -66.64
C SER A 5 -24.89 35.83 -65.21
N LEU A 6 -25.58 36.94 -64.93
CA LEU A 6 -25.67 37.53 -63.59
C LEU A 6 -26.18 36.53 -62.54
N SER A 7 -27.02 35.59 -62.96
CA SER A 7 -27.53 34.51 -62.12
C SER A 7 -26.47 33.48 -61.73
N GLN A 8 -25.51 33.18 -62.61
CA GLN A 8 -24.38 32.28 -62.29
C GLN A 8 -23.32 32.97 -61.40
N LEU A 9 -23.20 34.29 -61.48
CA LEU A 9 -22.37 35.07 -60.54
C LEU A 9 -23.01 35.25 -59.16
N ALA A 10 -24.33 35.02 -59.03
CA ALA A 10 -25.08 35.19 -57.79
C ALA A 10 -25.36 33.87 -57.03
N GLU A 11 -25.02 32.72 -57.61
CA GLU A 11 -25.18 31.41 -56.99
C GLU A 11 -24.11 31.21 -55.91
N GLY A 12 -24.47 31.50 -54.66
CA GLY A 12 -23.57 31.48 -53.49
C GLY A 12 -23.69 32.69 -52.58
N VAL A 13 -24.35 33.78 -53.03
CA VAL A 13 -24.73 34.89 -52.16
C VAL A 13 -26.00 34.49 -51.40
N ASN A 14 -25.85 33.56 -50.46
CA ASN A 14 -26.80 33.43 -49.38
C ASN A 14 -26.81 34.77 -48.63
N ARG A 15 -27.84 35.58 -48.85
CA ARG A 15 -28.20 36.66 -47.93
C ARG A 15 -28.47 36.01 -46.57
N ARG A 16 -27.43 35.79 -45.76
CA ARG A 16 -27.58 35.78 -44.30
C ARG A 16 -28.40 37.01 -44.01
N SER A 17 -29.52 36.83 -43.34
CA SER A 17 -30.58 37.80 -43.14
C SER A 17 -30.08 39.09 -42.46
N LEU A 18 -29.43 39.97 -43.23
CA LEU A 18 -28.95 41.29 -42.81
C LEU A 18 -30.12 42.28 -42.62
N GLY A 19 -31.30 41.95 -43.14
CA GLY A 19 -32.51 42.77 -43.05
C GLY A 19 -33.42 42.45 -41.85
N ALA A 20 -33.43 41.21 -41.32
CA ALA A 20 -34.33 40.87 -40.20
C ALA A 20 -33.79 41.30 -38.82
N ASP A 21 -32.47 41.41 -38.66
CA ASP A 21 -31.89 41.87 -37.39
C ASP A 21 -31.90 43.39 -37.23
N ALA A 22 -31.87 44.15 -38.33
CA ALA A 22 -31.89 45.62 -38.32
C ALA A 22 -33.05 46.23 -37.53
N PRO A 23 -34.34 45.86 -37.75
CA PRO A 23 -35.45 46.44 -37.00
C PRO A 23 -35.44 46.04 -35.52
N ARG A 24 -34.91 44.85 -35.18
CA ARG A 24 -34.79 44.37 -33.80
C ARG A 24 -33.68 45.11 -33.04
N LEU A 25 -32.54 45.34 -33.68
CA LEU A 25 -31.44 46.11 -33.11
C LEU A 25 -31.87 47.58 -32.93
N LEU A 26 -32.59 48.14 -33.91
CA LEU A 26 -33.09 49.50 -33.83
C LEU A 26 -34.08 49.69 -32.68
N SER A 27 -34.98 48.73 -32.42
CA SER A 27 -35.92 48.79 -31.29
C SER A 27 -35.23 48.62 -29.93
N LYS A 28 -34.23 47.74 -29.84
CA LYS A 28 -33.44 47.53 -28.61
C LYS A 28 -32.67 48.79 -28.22
N TRP A 29 -31.96 49.39 -29.17
CA TRP A 29 -31.10 50.56 -28.92
C TRP A 29 -31.86 51.89 -28.94
N SER A 30 -33.06 51.95 -29.51
CA SER A 30 -33.93 53.14 -29.37
C SER A 30 -34.55 53.24 -27.99
N ALA A 31 -34.83 52.12 -27.33
CA ALA A 31 -35.38 52.08 -25.97
C ALA A 31 -34.42 52.64 -24.92
N THR A 32 -33.11 52.68 -25.19
CA THR A 32 -32.10 53.23 -24.28
C THR A 32 -31.91 54.74 -24.42
N GLY A 33 -32.58 55.39 -25.38
CA GLY A 33 -32.45 56.83 -25.66
C GLY A 33 -31.16 57.23 -26.39
N LEU A 34 -30.21 56.31 -26.56
CA LEU A 34 -28.89 56.57 -27.18
C LEU A 34 -28.95 56.82 -28.69
N LEU A 35 -30.12 56.60 -29.30
CA LEU A 35 -30.39 56.83 -30.72
C LEU A 35 -31.36 57.98 -30.97
N GLU A 36 -31.58 58.86 -29.98
CA GLU A 36 -32.43 60.05 -30.12
C GLU A 36 -31.73 61.13 -30.96
N GLY A 37 -32.49 61.84 -31.81
CA GLY A 37 -31.96 62.86 -32.71
C GLY A 37 -31.36 62.36 -34.05
N LEU A 38 -31.20 61.04 -34.23
CA LEU A 38 -30.70 60.42 -35.46
C LEU A 38 -31.85 59.86 -36.32
N SER A 39 -31.78 60.01 -37.64
CA SER A 39 -32.80 59.54 -38.58
C SER A 39 -32.23 58.70 -39.72
N GLY A 40 -33.04 57.79 -40.27
CA GLY A 40 -32.67 56.98 -41.44
C GLY A 40 -31.51 56.01 -41.22
N MET A 41 -30.61 55.94 -42.20
CA MET A 41 -29.53 54.94 -42.30
C MET A 41 -28.45 55.10 -41.22
N GLU A 42 -28.22 56.33 -40.74
CA GLU A 42 -27.25 56.62 -39.67
C GLU A 42 -27.66 55.97 -38.35
N LYS A 43 -28.97 55.96 -38.06
CA LYS A 43 -29.53 55.33 -36.86
C LYS A 43 -29.33 53.82 -36.88
N GLU A 44 -29.46 53.19 -38.05
CA GLU A 44 -29.27 51.74 -38.22
C GLU A 44 -27.79 51.36 -38.10
N ASN A 45 -26.89 52.14 -38.71
CA ASN A 45 -25.45 51.89 -38.62
C ASN A 45 -24.93 52.05 -37.19
N LEU A 46 -25.41 53.07 -36.46
CA LEU A 46 -25.00 53.29 -35.07
C LEU A 46 -25.55 52.21 -34.14
N ALA A 47 -26.79 51.75 -34.34
CA ALA A 47 -27.35 50.62 -33.59
C ALA A 47 -26.51 49.34 -33.75
N ARG A 48 -25.99 49.08 -34.96
CA ARG A 48 -25.10 47.95 -35.23
C ARG A 48 -23.73 48.12 -34.56
N LEU A 49 -23.19 49.33 -34.56
CA LEU A 49 -21.91 49.62 -33.92
C LEU A 49 -22.01 49.41 -32.40
N PHE A 50 -23.10 49.88 -31.77
CA PHE A 50 -23.36 49.61 -30.36
C PHE A 50 -23.57 48.14 -30.04
N GLU A 51 -24.23 47.37 -30.91
CA GLU A 51 -24.33 45.91 -30.73
C GLU A 51 -22.95 45.23 -30.78
N ASN A 52 -22.11 45.60 -31.74
CA ASN A 52 -20.77 45.03 -31.85
C ASN A 52 -19.87 45.41 -30.67
N GLN A 53 -19.91 46.68 -30.22
CA GLN A 53 -19.16 47.14 -29.06
C GLN A 53 -19.65 46.48 -27.78
N THR A 54 -20.96 46.32 -27.60
CA THR A 54 -21.48 45.66 -26.40
C THR A 54 -21.23 44.16 -26.41
N ALA A 55 -21.27 43.49 -27.57
CA ALA A 55 -20.85 42.10 -27.69
C ALA A 55 -19.37 41.93 -27.31
N GLN A 56 -18.50 42.83 -27.77
CA GLN A 56 -17.08 42.83 -27.40
C GLN A 56 -16.88 43.10 -25.90
N LEU A 57 -17.59 44.07 -25.33
CA LEU A 57 -17.53 44.36 -23.88
C LEU A 57 -18.09 43.22 -23.03
N LEU A 58 -19.10 42.50 -23.50
CA LEU A 58 -19.63 41.30 -22.83
C LEU A 58 -18.64 40.14 -22.94
N GLN A 59 -17.94 39.99 -24.06
CA GLN A 59 -16.89 39.00 -24.24
C GLN A 59 -15.69 39.32 -23.35
N GLU A 60 -15.31 40.59 -23.22
CA GLU A 60 -14.29 41.07 -22.28
C GLU A 60 -14.76 40.90 -20.83
N SER A 61 -16.02 41.19 -20.51
CA SER A 61 -16.62 40.95 -19.19
C SER A 61 -16.75 39.48 -18.83
N ASN A 62 -17.01 38.59 -19.80
CA ASN A 62 -17.09 37.14 -19.57
C ASN A 62 -15.71 36.50 -19.49
N ALA A 63 -14.69 37.09 -20.13
CA ALA A 63 -13.30 36.76 -19.85
C ALA A 63 -12.87 37.19 -18.43
N ILE A 64 -13.61 38.10 -17.80
CA ILE A 64 -13.40 38.60 -16.43
C ILE A 64 -14.18 37.79 -15.37
N SER A 65 -15.19 37.00 -15.74
CA SER A 65 -16.12 36.36 -14.77
C SER A 65 -15.77 34.92 -14.33
N THR A 66 -14.71 34.30 -14.84
CA THR A 66 -14.12 33.08 -14.22
C THR A 66 -12.99 33.44 -13.25
N GLY A 67 -13.36 34.09 -12.14
CA GLY A 67 -12.70 33.96 -10.82
C GLY A 67 -11.38 34.71 -10.53
N GLY A 68 -11.49 36.00 -10.19
CA GLY A 68 -10.68 36.75 -9.19
C GLY A 68 -9.28 37.25 -9.60
N ALA A 69 -8.85 38.50 -9.46
CA ALA A 69 -9.37 39.68 -8.76
C ALA A 69 -8.91 40.98 -9.45
N ALA A 70 -9.61 42.08 -9.15
CA ALA A 70 -9.42 43.43 -9.69
C ALA A 70 -7.96 43.92 -9.67
N LEU A 71 -7.50 44.46 -10.80
CA LEU A 71 -6.34 45.35 -10.83
C LEU A 71 -6.56 46.52 -11.81
N THR A 72 -7.40 47.47 -11.39
CA THR A 72 -7.27 48.86 -11.81
C THR A 72 -6.14 49.50 -11.02
N SER A 73 -4.89 49.39 -11.48
CA SER A 73 -3.87 50.42 -11.22
C SER A 73 -2.68 50.27 -12.15
N SER A 74 -2.36 51.40 -12.78
CA SER A 74 -1.13 51.77 -13.46
C SER A 74 0.14 51.17 -12.85
N GLY A 75 0.87 50.39 -13.65
CA GLY A 75 2.18 49.82 -13.33
C GLY A 75 2.38 48.50 -14.05
N GLN A 76 3.05 48.53 -15.20
CA GLN A 76 3.38 47.34 -15.99
C GLN A 76 4.22 46.35 -15.17
N ILE A 77 3.56 45.40 -14.52
CA ILE A 77 4.09 44.08 -14.29
C ILE A 77 3.21 43.17 -15.14
N ALA A 78 3.73 42.77 -16.30
CA ALA A 78 3.08 41.77 -17.13
C ALA A 78 2.86 40.52 -16.29
N GLY A 79 1.62 40.30 -15.86
CA GLY A 79 1.21 39.09 -15.17
C GLY A 79 1.57 37.88 -16.02
N PHE A 80 1.98 36.80 -15.37
CA PHE A 80 2.29 35.53 -16.01
C PHE A 80 1.18 35.16 -17.02
N SER A 81 1.57 34.94 -18.27
CA SER A 81 0.65 34.68 -19.38
C SER A 81 -0.12 33.37 -19.17
N ASN A 82 -1.46 33.43 -19.28
CA ASN A 82 -2.38 32.28 -19.18
C ASN A 82 -2.39 31.38 -20.44
N VAL A 83 -1.54 31.63 -21.45
CA VAL A 83 -1.38 30.74 -22.64
C VAL A 83 -0.81 29.36 -22.23
N ALA A 84 -0.31 29.22 -21.00
CA ALA A 84 0.12 27.97 -20.40
C ALA A 84 -0.98 26.91 -20.24
N PHE A 85 -2.25 27.31 -20.01
CA PHE A 85 -3.31 26.40 -19.50
C PHE A 85 -3.59 25.15 -20.36
N PRO A 86 -3.64 25.22 -21.71
CA PRO A 86 -3.83 24.03 -22.55
C PRO A 86 -2.65 23.05 -22.46
N ILE A 87 -1.41 23.57 -22.41
CA ILE A 87 -0.19 22.77 -22.27
C ILE A 87 -0.18 22.13 -20.89
N VAL A 88 -0.48 22.88 -19.82
CA VAL A 88 -0.60 22.33 -18.46
C VAL A 88 -1.64 21.21 -18.41
N ARG A 89 -2.84 21.41 -18.99
CA ARG A 89 -3.88 20.39 -19.00
C ARG A 89 -3.44 19.13 -19.75
N ARG A 90 -2.73 19.25 -20.87
CA ARG A 90 -2.22 18.11 -21.65
C ARG A 90 -1.10 17.37 -20.90
N VAL A 91 -0.14 18.12 -20.39
CA VAL A 91 1.11 17.62 -19.81
C VAL A 91 0.86 17.01 -18.42
N PHE A 92 0.03 17.63 -17.58
CA PHE A 92 -0.31 17.08 -16.26
C PHE A 92 -1.34 15.97 -16.29
N ALA A 93 -2.24 15.94 -17.28
CA ALA A 93 -3.17 14.82 -17.43
C ALA A 93 -2.45 13.53 -17.88
N GLY A 94 -1.35 13.67 -18.64
CA GLY A 94 -0.54 12.55 -19.13
C GLY A 94 0.48 11.99 -18.13
N LEU A 95 0.60 12.57 -16.93
CA LEU A 95 1.52 12.05 -15.89
C LEU A 95 1.09 10.66 -15.43
N VAL A 96 2.04 9.73 -15.44
CA VAL A 96 1.84 8.36 -14.93
C VAL A 96 1.48 8.38 -13.45
N ALA A 97 1.95 9.40 -12.73
CA ALA A 97 1.59 9.66 -11.34
C ALA A 97 0.07 9.64 -11.10
N ASN A 98 -0.75 10.16 -12.03
CA ASN A 98 -2.20 10.19 -11.88
C ASN A 98 -2.84 8.80 -11.90
N GLU A 99 -2.15 7.80 -12.43
CA GLU A 99 -2.63 6.42 -12.51
C GLU A 99 -1.98 5.53 -11.44
N VAL A 100 -0.80 5.87 -10.94
CA VAL A 100 0.00 5.02 -10.04
C VAL A 100 -0.04 5.49 -8.57
N VAL A 101 -0.19 6.78 -8.30
CA VAL A 101 -0.18 7.35 -6.93
C VAL A 101 -1.41 8.21 -6.66
N SER A 102 -1.64 8.57 -5.41
CA SER A 102 -2.70 9.54 -5.08
C SER A 102 -2.24 10.96 -5.32
N VAL A 103 -3.12 11.78 -5.91
CA VAL A 103 -2.84 13.20 -6.21
C VAL A 103 -3.66 14.08 -5.28
N GLN A 104 -3.00 14.95 -4.51
CA GLN A 104 -3.67 15.85 -3.56
C GLN A 104 -3.17 17.30 -3.71
N PRO A 105 -3.92 18.18 -4.39
CA PRO A 105 -3.48 19.56 -4.55
C PRO A 105 -3.41 20.28 -3.20
N MET A 106 -2.37 21.10 -3.01
CA MET A 106 -2.17 21.89 -1.80
C MET A 106 -2.52 23.36 -2.06
N SER A 107 -3.13 24.03 -1.08
CA SER A 107 -3.37 25.48 -1.12
C SER A 107 -2.23 26.30 -0.52
N LEU A 108 -1.43 25.67 0.34
CA LEU A 108 -0.31 26.28 1.06
C LEU A 108 1.00 25.55 0.72
N PRO A 109 2.17 26.18 0.86
CA PRO A 109 3.46 25.54 0.62
C PRO A 109 3.75 24.33 1.53
N SER A 110 3.04 24.19 2.65
CA SER A 110 3.07 23.01 3.51
C SER A 110 1.64 22.58 3.85
N GLY A 111 1.44 21.27 3.98
CA GLY A 111 0.17 20.66 4.32
C GLY A 111 0.37 19.45 5.25
N LEU A 112 -0.69 19.09 5.97
CA LEU A 112 -0.73 17.87 6.79
C LEU A 112 -1.62 16.84 6.10
N LEU A 113 -1.13 15.60 6.03
CA LEU A 113 -1.85 14.45 5.52
C LEU A 113 -2.22 13.54 6.71
N PHE A 114 -3.48 13.14 6.79
CA PHE A 114 -3.99 12.35 7.91
C PHE A 114 -4.31 10.92 7.49
N TYR A 115 -4.11 9.97 8.39
CA TYR A 115 -4.63 8.60 8.27
C TYR A 115 -5.26 8.14 9.59
N LEU A 116 -6.20 7.19 9.46
CA LEU A 116 -6.96 6.59 10.56
C LEU A 116 -6.41 5.19 10.86
N ASP A 117 -6.16 4.91 12.13
CA ASP A 117 -5.86 3.57 12.65
C ASP A 117 -6.87 3.21 13.74
N TYR A 118 -7.26 1.94 13.80
CA TYR A 118 -8.19 1.42 14.80
C TYR A 118 -7.40 0.60 15.81
N THR A 119 -7.48 0.99 17.07
CA THR A 119 -6.70 0.39 18.16
C THR A 119 -7.59 -0.18 19.24
N TYR A 120 -7.12 -1.15 20.01
CA TYR A 120 -7.85 -1.60 21.19
C TYR A 120 -7.97 -0.45 22.20
N GLY A 121 -9.17 -0.20 22.71
CA GLY A 121 -9.46 0.85 23.69
C GLY A 121 -9.18 0.42 25.14
N SER A 122 -9.13 -0.89 25.40
CA SER A 122 -8.89 -1.50 26.70
C SER A 122 -7.91 -2.67 26.61
N ASN A 123 -7.29 -3.05 27.73
CA ASN A 123 -6.47 -4.26 27.80
C ASN A 123 -7.35 -5.51 28.06
N VAL A 124 -7.05 -6.65 27.42
CA VAL A 124 -7.77 -7.93 27.57
C VAL A 124 -6.78 -9.11 27.69
N GLY A 125 -7.04 -10.05 28.60
CA GLY A 125 -6.17 -11.21 28.89
C GLY A 125 -5.31 -10.99 30.14
N GLY A 126 -4.74 -12.05 30.72
CA GLY A 126 -4.00 -12.00 31.99
C GLY A 126 -4.93 -12.10 33.22
N ASP A 127 -4.48 -11.56 34.36
CA ASP A 127 -5.32 -11.38 35.57
C ASP A 127 -6.39 -10.28 35.38
N ALA A 128 -6.31 -9.54 34.27
CA ALA A 128 -7.35 -8.61 33.83
C ALA A 128 -8.60 -9.30 33.26
N GLY A 129 -8.61 -10.65 33.24
CA GLY A 129 -9.71 -11.48 32.78
C GLY A 129 -11.08 -11.24 33.42
N LEU A 130 -11.13 -10.51 34.53
CA LEU A 130 -12.37 -9.99 35.12
C LEU A 130 -12.39 -8.48 35.38
N SER A 131 -11.25 -7.82 35.23
CA SER A 131 -11.12 -6.38 35.45
C SER A 131 -10.33 -5.79 34.29
N LEU A 132 -11.03 -5.35 33.24
CA LEU A 132 -10.46 -4.50 32.19
C LEU A 132 -9.81 -3.26 32.84
N SER A 133 -8.49 -3.30 33.02
CA SER A 133 -7.70 -2.23 33.63
C SER A 133 -6.77 -1.67 32.57
N THR A 134 -6.81 -0.35 32.39
CA THR A 134 -5.91 0.37 31.48
C THR A 134 -4.45 0.38 31.97
N SER A 135 -4.19 -0.05 33.20
CA SER A 135 -2.85 -0.05 33.83
C SER A 135 -2.21 -1.44 33.93
N ALA A 136 -2.90 -2.50 33.49
CA ALA A 136 -2.37 -3.86 33.59
C ALA A 136 -1.24 -4.09 32.55
N THR A 137 -0.23 -4.86 32.95
CA THR A 137 1.01 -5.05 32.17
C THR A 137 1.15 -6.44 31.57
N ALA A 138 0.34 -7.41 31.99
CA ALA A 138 0.44 -8.83 31.65
C ALA A 138 -0.67 -9.32 30.69
N ASP A 139 -1.29 -8.41 29.95
CA ASP A 139 -2.47 -8.71 29.12
C ASP A 139 -2.11 -9.16 27.69
N THR A 140 -2.89 -10.10 27.17
CA THR A 140 -2.72 -10.68 25.82
C THR A 140 -2.97 -9.65 24.72
N TYR A 141 -3.96 -8.78 24.90
CA TYR A 141 -4.31 -7.68 24.01
C TYR A 141 -4.16 -6.37 24.79
N LYS A 142 -3.37 -5.43 24.30
CA LYS A 142 -3.10 -4.16 25.00
C LYS A 142 -3.74 -2.98 24.29
N ARG A 143 -4.20 -2.01 25.08
CA ARG A 143 -4.71 -0.73 24.63
C ARG A 143 -3.70 -0.04 23.72
N GLY A 144 -4.17 0.54 22.62
CA GLY A 144 -3.34 1.27 21.67
C GLY A 144 -2.58 0.40 20.67
N THR A 145 -2.63 -0.94 20.78
CA THR A 145 -2.21 -1.81 19.67
C THR A 145 -3.33 -1.90 18.63
N SER A 146 -2.98 -2.07 17.35
CA SER A 146 -3.96 -2.00 16.27
C SER A 146 -4.70 -3.32 16.15
N VAL A 147 -5.99 -3.22 15.84
CA VAL A 147 -6.90 -4.37 15.68
C VAL A 147 -6.60 -5.13 14.39
N TYR A 148 -6.00 -4.45 13.42
CA TYR A 148 -5.85 -4.95 12.06
C TYR A 148 -4.44 -5.51 11.79
N GLY A 149 -3.38 -4.88 12.29
CA GLY A 149 -2.01 -5.34 12.09
C GLY A 149 -0.98 -4.46 12.78
N LEU A 150 0.28 -4.89 12.83
CA LEU A 150 1.37 -4.16 13.51
C LEU A 150 2.40 -3.64 12.50
N PRO A 151 3.23 -2.62 12.85
CA PRO A 151 3.20 -1.83 14.09
C PRO A 151 2.06 -0.79 14.08
N THR A 152 1.89 0.01 15.13
CA THR A 152 0.85 1.08 15.16
C THR A 152 1.42 2.48 14.91
N GLY A 153 0.54 3.43 14.59
CA GLY A 153 0.88 4.85 14.54
C GLY A 153 1.91 5.21 13.46
N ALA A 154 2.88 6.08 13.79
CA ALA A 154 3.90 6.56 12.85
C ALA A 154 4.84 5.46 12.33
N SER A 155 4.98 4.35 13.05
CA SER A 155 5.87 3.25 12.66
C SER A 155 5.36 2.47 11.44
N ILE A 156 4.04 2.48 11.18
CA ILE A 156 3.42 1.88 9.98
C ILE A 156 4.04 2.44 8.69
N ARG A 157 4.59 3.65 8.72
CA ARG A 157 5.20 4.32 7.56
C ARG A 157 6.40 3.55 7.01
N SER A 158 7.17 2.90 7.91
CA SER A 158 8.31 2.04 7.54
C SER A 158 7.89 0.64 7.10
N GLY A 159 6.62 0.32 7.28
CA GLY A 159 6.00 -0.91 6.84
C GLY A 159 5.34 -1.71 7.95
N ALA A 160 4.27 -2.41 7.60
CA ALA A 160 3.50 -3.32 8.41
C ALA A 160 4.07 -4.73 8.30
N THR A 161 4.07 -5.42 9.44
CA THR A 161 4.33 -6.84 9.52
C THR A 161 3.00 -7.59 9.34
N PRO A 162 2.97 -8.74 8.64
CA PRO A 162 1.80 -9.60 8.55
C PRO A 162 1.60 -10.39 9.86
N ALA A 163 1.66 -9.69 10.98
CA ALA A 163 1.60 -10.21 12.33
C ALA A 163 0.85 -9.20 13.21
N GLY A 164 0.15 -9.71 14.23
CA GLY A 164 -0.73 -8.90 15.07
C GLY A 164 -2.20 -8.90 14.66
N GLY A 165 -3.01 -8.14 15.40
CA GLY A 165 -4.45 -8.03 15.13
C GLY A 165 -5.11 -9.39 14.94
N GLN A 166 -5.82 -9.54 13.82
CA GLN A 166 -6.57 -10.74 13.42
C GLN A 166 -5.78 -11.74 12.53
N TYR A 167 -4.48 -11.54 12.29
CA TYR A 167 -3.70 -12.50 11.49
C TYR A 167 -3.69 -13.88 12.14
N ASP A 168 -3.57 -14.91 11.29
CA ASP A 168 -3.62 -16.33 11.66
C ASP A 168 -4.87 -16.72 12.48
N LEU A 169 -5.94 -15.91 12.38
CA LEU A 169 -7.17 -15.98 13.18
C LEU A 169 -6.96 -15.84 14.69
N VAL A 170 -5.73 -15.63 15.18
CA VAL A 170 -5.40 -15.59 16.61
C VAL A 170 -6.07 -14.42 17.35
N GLY A 171 -6.44 -13.35 16.62
CA GLY A 171 -7.05 -12.14 17.18
C GLY A 171 -8.54 -12.23 17.53
N HIS A 172 -9.22 -13.33 17.23
CA HIS A 172 -10.69 -13.39 17.31
C HIS A 172 -11.26 -13.46 18.74
N GLY A 173 -10.44 -13.76 19.74
CA GLY A 173 -10.87 -13.86 21.15
C GLY A 173 -10.77 -12.57 21.97
N PHE A 174 -10.56 -11.40 21.35
CA PHE A 174 -10.54 -10.11 22.09
C PHE A 174 -11.88 -9.80 22.77
N SER A 175 -13.01 -10.18 22.17
CA SER A 175 -14.35 -9.97 22.73
C SER A 175 -14.75 -11.03 23.76
N LYS A 176 -14.00 -12.13 23.88
CA LYS A 176 -14.28 -13.19 24.86
C LYS A 176 -13.73 -12.79 26.23
N VAL A 177 -14.33 -13.33 27.28
CA VAL A 177 -13.77 -13.25 28.64
C VAL A 177 -12.58 -14.20 28.73
N HIS A 178 -11.46 -13.70 29.27
CA HIS A 178 -10.28 -14.50 29.57
C HIS A 178 -10.18 -14.75 31.07
N LYS A 179 -9.48 -15.79 31.51
CA LYS A 179 -9.10 -15.99 32.92
C LYS A 179 -7.62 -16.33 33.00
N GLY A 180 -6.94 -15.70 33.96
CA GLY A 180 -5.54 -15.93 34.27
C GLY A 180 -5.33 -16.94 35.40
N ALA A 181 -4.19 -17.62 35.38
CA ALA A 181 -3.65 -18.35 36.52
C ALA A 181 -2.14 -18.13 36.62
N LEU A 182 -1.63 -17.98 37.85
CA LEU A 182 -0.21 -17.69 38.13
C LEU A 182 0.57 -18.89 38.70
N ASN A 183 -0.11 -20.01 38.90
CA ASN A 183 0.39 -21.19 39.61
C ASN A 183 0.17 -22.48 38.81
N ILE A 184 0.24 -22.40 37.49
CA ILE A 184 0.16 -23.57 36.61
C ILE A 184 1.48 -24.34 36.75
N THR A 185 1.38 -25.65 36.98
CA THR A 185 2.53 -26.53 37.11
C THR A 185 2.84 -27.26 35.81
N GLY A 186 4.12 -27.56 35.57
CA GLY A 186 4.57 -28.36 34.44
C GLY A 186 5.42 -29.55 34.91
N SER A 187 6.19 -30.11 33.99
CA SER A 187 7.24 -31.07 34.28
C SER A 187 8.49 -30.68 33.50
N THR A 188 9.67 -30.88 34.08
CA THR A 188 10.96 -30.66 33.40
C THR A 188 11.15 -31.61 32.22
N ASP A 189 10.56 -32.81 32.28
CA ASP A 189 10.63 -33.80 31.20
C ASP A 189 9.70 -33.44 30.04
N SER A 190 8.81 -32.46 30.26
CA SER A 190 7.87 -31.93 29.28
C SER A 190 8.34 -30.63 28.62
N VAL A 191 9.59 -30.21 28.86
CA VAL A 191 10.21 -29.08 28.16
C VAL A 191 11.46 -29.55 27.43
N GLY A 192 11.55 -29.24 26.13
CA GLY A 192 12.66 -29.70 25.33
C GLY A 192 12.51 -29.50 23.82
N TYR A 193 13.29 -30.26 23.07
CA TYR A 193 13.26 -30.29 21.61
C TYR A 193 13.62 -31.69 21.10
N TRP A 194 13.43 -31.93 19.80
CA TRP A 194 13.85 -33.17 19.17
C TRP A 194 15.24 -33.02 18.54
N LEU A 195 16.28 -33.59 19.16
CA LEU A 195 17.62 -33.69 18.59
C LEU A 195 17.57 -34.42 17.25
N SER A 196 18.19 -33.82 16.23
CA SER A 196 18.16 -34.30 14.85
C SER A 196 16.73 -34.55 14.31
N GLY A 197 15.75 -33.83 14.85
CA GLY A 197 14.35 -33.86 14.43
C GLY A 197 13.53 -35.08 14.87
N SER A 198 14.08 -36.00 15.66
CA SER A 198 13.34 -37.22 16.06
C SER A 198 13.49 -37.64 17.53
N THR A 199 14.58 -37.28 18.21
CA THR A 199 14.89 -37.78 19.57
C THR A 199 14.63 -36.71 20.61
N TRP A 200 13.64 -36.90 21.47
CA TRP A 200 13.31 -35.91 22.50
C TRP A 200 14.44 -35.75 23.52
N THR A 201 14.83 -34.50 23.76
CA THR A 201 15.90 -34.10 24.68
C THR A 201 15.36 -33.02 25.60
N THR A 202 15.64 -33.12 26.89
CA THR A 202 15.14 -32.23 27.96
C THR A 202 16.30 -31.59 28.73
N GLY A 203 15.97 -30.63 29.60
CA GLY A 203 16.94 -29.92 30.46
C GLY A 203 17.15 -28.46 30.06
N THR A 204 18.05 -27.76 30.77
CA THR A 204 18.23 -26.32 30.64
C THR A 204 18.79 -25.88 29.29
N SER A 205 19.53 -26.76 28.60
CA SER A 205 20.10 -26.48 27.27
C SER A 205 19.29 -27.10 26.13
N ALA A 206 18.08 -27.61 26.41
CA ALA A 206 17.25 -28.30 25.44
C ALA A 206 16.46 -27.30 24.57
N VAL A 207 17.17 -26.64 23.66
CA VAL A 207 16.62 -25.65 22.72
C VAL A 207 17.06 -25.97 21.30
N VAL A 208 16.25 -25.56 20.33
CA VAL A 208 16.64 -25.52 18.91
C VAL A 208 17.42 -24.22 18.68
N ALA A 209 18.73 -24.32 18.54
CA ALA A 209 19.66 -23.18 18.42
C ALA A 209 20.31 -23.03 17.04
N SER A 210 20.10 -23.97 16.12
CA SER A 210 20.70 -23.95 14.79
C SER A 210 19.71 -24.40 13.72
N SER A 211 19.79 -23.81 12.53
CA SER A 211 18.98 -24.21 11.37
C SER A 211 19.24 -25.66 10.94
N ALA A 212 20.35 -26.26 11.35
CA ALA A 212 20.59 -27.70 11.18
C ALA A 212 19.56 -28.58 11.93
N ASP A 213 19.03 -28.08 13.06
CA ASP A 213 18.01 -28.77 13.86
C ASP A 213 16.57 -28.42 13.42
N TRP A 214 16.40 -27.55 12.39
CA TRP A 214 15.12 -27.24 11.75
C TRP A 214 14.67 -28.38 10.80
N VAL A 215 14.54 -29.58 11.35
CA VAL A 215 14.15 -30.79 10.61
C VAL A 215 13.19 -31.65 11.43
N GLY A 216 12.51 -32.59 10.77
CA GLY A 216 11.62 -33.56 11.43
C GLY A 216 10.52 -32.91 12.28
N TYR A 217 10.37 -33.37 13.52
CA TYR A 217 9.35 -32.88 14.45
C TYR A 217 9.54 -31.40 14.84
N ASN A 218 10.78 -30.90 14.90
CA ASN A 218 11.05 -29.50 15.24
C ASN A 218 10.41 -28.55 14.24
N ALA A 219 10.65 -28.75 12.94
CA ALA A 219 10.07 -27.91 11.89
C ALA A 219 8.55 -28.16 11.75
N ARG A 220 8.10 -29.42 11.88
CA ARG A 220 6.68 -29.79 11.77
C ARG A 220 5.81 -29.13 12.85
N TYR A 221 6.26 -29.12 14.10
CA TYR A 221 5.51 -28.54 15.21
C TYR A 221 5.69 -27.02 15.31
N ALA A 222 6.76 -26.46 14.72
CA ALA A 222 6.90 -25.02 14.47
C ALA A 222 6.13 -24.53 13.22
N GLY A 223 5.40 -25.42 12.53
CA GLY A 223 4.52 -25.08 11.42
C GLY A 223 5.22 -24.79 10.09
N PHE A 224 6.49 -25.21 9.92
CA PHE A 224 7.32 -24.93 8.74
C PHE A 224 7.33 -23.45 8.33
N ARG A 225 7.23 -22.53 9.31
CA ARG A 225 7.25 -21.10 9.03
C ARG A 225 8.68 -20.64 8.73
N SER A 226 8.86 -19.98 7.58
CA SER A 226 10.17 -19.49 7.14
C SER A 226 10.71 -18.32 7.96
N ASP A 227 9.85 -17.58 8.66
CA ASP A 227 10.24 -16.51 9.57
C ASP A 227 11.02 -17.04 10.79
N ILE A 228 10.63 -18.21 11.31
CA ILE A 228 11.34 -18.89 12.41
C ILE A 228 12.69 -19.44 11.93
N GLU A 229 12.70 -20.10 10.76
CA GLU A 229 13.92 -20.64 10.15
C GLU A 229 14.98 -19.55 9.87
N ASN A 230 14.55 -18.42 9.32
CA ASN A 230 15.43 -17.27 9.08
C ASN A 230 15.94 -16.67 10.40
N GLY A 231 15.07 -16.56 11.42
CA GLY A 231 15.45 -16.07 12.74
C GLY A 231 16.53 -16.93 13.40
N LEU A 232 16.45 -18.25 13.22
CA LEU A 232 17.43 -19.22 13.70
C LEU A 232 18.74 -19.15 12.91
N THR A 233 18.66 -19.03 11.58
CA THR A 233 19.83 -18.89 10.70
C THR A 233 20.62 -17.61 10.99
N ASP A 234 19.92 -16.52 11.30
CA ASP A 234 20.51 -15.23 11.67
C ASP A 234 20.99 -15.18 13.15
N GLY A 235 20.74 -16.22 13.94
CA GLY A 235 21.07 -16.24 15.37
C GLY A 235 20.32 -15.18 16.19
N ARG A 236 19.07 -14.85 15.83
CA ARG A 236 18.28 -13.84 16.55
C ARG A 236 17.66 -14.37 17.83
N PHE A 237 17.30 -15.65 17.85
CA PHE A 237 16.68 -16.33 18.98
C PHE A 237 16.76 -17.85 18.79
N ASP A 238 16.55 -18.56 19.90
CA ASP A 238 16.36 -20.01 19.92
C ASP A 238 14.90 -20.31 20.27
N TYR A 239 14.45 -21.55 20.15
CA TYR A 239 13.11 -21.91 20.60
C TYR A 239 13.05 -23.32 21.21
N CYS A 240 12.04 -23.57 22.03
CA CYS A 240 11.79 -24.89 22.60
C CYS A 240 10.30 -25.20 22.65
N PHE A 241 9.98 -26.46 22.92
CA PHE A 241 8.62 -26.93 23.09
C PHE A 241 8.34 -27.18 24.57
N MET A 242 7.12 -26.89 24.99
CA MET A 242 6.63 -27.19 26.34
C MET A 242 5.27 -27.86 26.25
N PHE A 243 5.10 -28.95 27.00
CA PHE A 243 3.82 -29.63 27.15
C PHE A 243 3.28 -29.42 28.56
N VAL A 244 2.03 -28.95 28.65
CA VAL A 244 1.31 -28.81 29.92
C VAL A 244 0.09 -29.72 29.87
N SER A 245 -0.21 -30.39 30.97
CA SER A 245 -1.38 -31.26 31.05
C SER A 245 -2.67 -30.43 30.90
N ALA A 246 -3.61 -30.92 30.09
CA ALA A 246 -4.90 -30.29 29.90
C ALA A 246 -5.71 -30.25 31.20
N SER A 247 -5.57 -31.25 32.08
CA SER A 247 -6.25 -31.27 33.38
C SER A 247 -5.67 -30.26 34.37
N GLU A 248 -4.37 -29.97 34.30
CA GLU A 248 -3.76 -28.90 35.09
C GLU A 248 -4.27 -27.54 34.61
N LEU A 249 -4.31 -27.31 33.29
CA LEU A 249 -4.83 -26.07 32.72
C LEU A 249 -6.30 -25.82 33.09
N THR A 250 -7.19 -26.82 32.94
CA THR A 250 -8.61 -26.67 33.31
C THR A 250 -8.83 -26.62 34.82
N GLY A 251 -7.95 -27.24 35.61
CA GLY A 251 -7.98 -27.18 37.07
C GLY A 251 -7.58 -25.82 37.63
N LYS A 252 -6.62 -25.14 37.00
CA LYS A 252 -6.15 -23.80 37.41
C LYS A 252 -6.91 -22.65 36.76
N ILE A 253 -7.37 -22.83 35.53
CA ILE A 253 -8.20 -21.86 34.79
C ILE A 253 -9.60 -22.45 34.64
N SER A 254 -10.48 -22.11 35.59
CA SER A 254 -11.86 -22.60 35.60
C SER A 254 -12.63 -22.13 34.36
N GLY A 255 -13.22 -23.08 33.64
CA GLY A 255 -14.03 -22.84 32.43
C GLY A 255 -13.23 -22.66 31.14
N LEU A 256 -11.93 -22.95 31.13
CA LEU A 256 -11.06 -22.92 29.94
C LEU A 256 -11.68 -23.62 28.71
N ASP A 257 -11.72 -22.92 27.57
CA ASP A 257 -12.10 -23.49 26.28
C ASP A 257 -10.92 -24.21 25.60
N LEU A 258 -10.90 -25.55 25.68
CA LEU A 258 -9.86 -26.36 25.02
C LEU A 258 -10.05 -26.50 23.51
N ASN A 259 -11.13 -25.96 22.92
CA ASN A 259 -11.29 -25.90 21.47
C ASN A 259 -10.66 -24.62 20.89
N ALA A 260 -10.51 -23.57 21.70
CA ALA A 260 -9.90 -22.29 21.32
C ALA A 260 -8.44 -22.21 21.81
N LEU A 261 -7.60 -23.16 21.36
CA LEU A 261 -6.21 -23.29 21.81
C LEU A 261 -5.34 -22.07 21.46
N ASP A 262 -5.67 -21.37 20.39
CA ASP A 262 -5.03 -20.12 19.96
C ASP A 262 -5.36 -18.91 20.87
N GLN A 263 -6.29 -19.09 21.81
CA GLN A 263 -6.60 -18.11 22.84
C GLN A 263 -5.84 -18.34 24.14
N ILE A 264 -5.00 -19.37 24.22
CA ILE A 264 -4.15 -19.65 25.37
C ILE A 264 -2.81 -18.90 25.23
N ALA A 265 -2.56 -17.96 26.13
CA ALA A 265 -1.35 -17.16 26.22
C ALA A 265 -0.56 -17.51 27.48
N ILE A 266 0.73 -17.80 27.35
CA ILE A 266 1.68 -17.91 28.45
C ILE A 266 2.33 -16.55 28.65
N THR A 267 2.33 -16.04 29.88
CA THR A 267 2.75 -14.68 30.22
C THR A 267 3.96 -14.65 31.16
N GLY A 268 4.35 -15.77 31.76
CA GLY A 268 5.51 -15.83 32.65
C GLY A 268 5.92 -17.22 33.13
N PHE A 269 7.12 -17.32 33.71
CA PHE A 269 7.74 -18.57 34.20
C PHE A 269 8.32 -18.44 35.63
N GLY A 270 7.71 -17.61 36.48
CA GLY A 270 8.21 -17.34 37.83
C GLY A 270 9.56 -16.61 37.83
N SER A 271 10.27 -16.65 38.96
CA SER A 271 11.53 -15.93 39.19
C SER A 271 12.80 -16.80 39.02
N ALA A 272 12.67 -18.08 38.72
CA ALA A 272 13.79 -18.99 38.47
C ALA A 272 14.46 -18.64 37.13
N GLY A 273 15.79 -18.81 37.07
CA GLY A 273 16.58 -18.51 35.87
C GLY A 273 16.06 -19.27 34.65
N ASN A 274 15.52 -18.53 33.68
CA ASN A 274 15.12 -19.00 32.36
C ASN A 274 15.35 -17.86 31.37
N SER A 275 15.40 -18.17 30.08
CA SER A 275 15.65 -17.17 29.03
C SER A 275 14.46 -17.03 28.07
N VAL A 276 13.25 -17.34 28.54
CA VAL A 276 12.05 -17.23 27.70
C VAL A 276 11.74 -15.76 27.45
N THR A 277 11.53 -15.40 26.18
CA THR A 277 11.22 -14.03 25.77
C THR A 277 9.98 -14.00 24.89
N ALA A 278 9.33 -12.85 24.80
CA ALA A 278 8.18 -12.70 23.91
C ALA A 278 8.59 -12.81 22.44
N TRP A 279 7.74 -13.43 21.63
CA TRP A 279 7.95 -13.57 20.19
C TRP A 279 8.06 -12.20 19.49
N GLY A 280 7.26 -11.23 19.94
CA GLY A 280 7.25 -9.86 19.45
C GLY A 280 6.36 -9.66 18.23
N ASP A 281 6.19 -8.39 17.86
CA ASP A 281 5.19 -7.92 16.91
C ASP A 281 5.37 -8.44 15.47
N SER A 282 6.56 -8.94 15.12
CA SER A 282 6.83 -9.53 13.80
C SER A 282 6.26 -10.94 13.62
N PHE A 283 5.92 -11.63 14.72
CA PHE A 283 5.43 -13.01 14.69
C PHE A 283 3.96 -13.11 15.11
N GLN A 284 3.55 -12.37 16.15
CA GLN A 284 2.17 -12.33 16.61
C GLN A 284 1.88 -11.02 17.36
N GLY A 285 0.59 -10.74 17.57
CA GLY A 285 0.16 -9.63 18.41
C GLY A 285 0.04 -10.04 19.87
N GLY A 286 0.40 -9.09 20.75
CA GLY A 286 0.31 -9.23 22.20
C GLY A 286 1.67 -9.02 22.85
N LEU A 287 1.75 -8.06 23.76
CA LEU A 287 2.99 -7.74 24.48
C LEU A 287 3.09 -8.60 25.74
N GLY A 288 4.19 -9.37 25.87
CA GLY A 288 4.40 -10.28 27.01
C GLY A 288 3.88 -11.71 26.77
N VAL A 289 3.43 -12.03 25.55
CA VAL A 289 3.05 -13.39 25.18
C VAL A 289 4.29 -14.20 24.80
N LEU A 290 4.55 -15.26 25.55
CA LEU A 290 5.77 -16.07 25.47
C LEU A 290 5.65 -17.29 24.53
N ASN A 291 4.43 -17.76 24.26
CA ASN A 291 4.14 -18.84 23.32
C ASN A 291 3.61 -18.31 21.98
N LEU A 292 3.92 -18.94 20.85
CA LEU A 292 3.21 -18.66 19.59
C LEU A 292 1.83 -19.28 19.62
N ARG A 293 0.81 -18.44 19.79
CA ARG A 293 -0.57 -18.88 19.98
C ARG A 293 -1.12 -19.67 18.79
N ALA A 294 -0.80 -19.26 17.55
CA ALA A 294 -1.18 -19.98 16.33
C ALA A 294 -0.64 -21.43 16.27
N LEU A 295 0.42 -21.75 17.02
CA LEU A 295 1.07 -23.06 17.00
C LEU A 295 0.66 -23.95 18.17
N ASN A 296 -0.21 -23.46 19.07
CA ASN A 296 -0.71 -24.26 20.17
C ASN A 296 -1.48 -25.47 19.62
N LYS A 297 -1.15 -26.67 20.10
CA LYS A 297 -1.80 -27.91 19.67
C LYS A 297 -2.15 -28.78 20.86
N ARG A 298 -3.31 -29.44 20.81
CA ARG A 298 -3.70 -30.44 21.80
C ARG A 298 -3.44 -31.84 21.28
N GLY A 299 -2.91 -32.68 22.13
CA GLY A 299 -2.56 -34.04 21.78
C GLY A 299 -2.12 -34.88 22.95
N ASP A 300 -1.76 -36.12 22.65
CA ASP A 300 -1.27 -37.06 23.64
C ASP A 300 0.25 -36.99 23.70
N TRP A 301 0.77 -36.72 24.89
CA TRP A 301 2.18 -36.54 25.16
C TRP A 301 2.70 -37.67 26.03
N ASN A 302 3.82 -38.27 25.60
CA ASN A 302 4.56 -39.24 26.39
C ASN A 302 6.02 -38.79 26.52
N ALA A 303 6.38 -38.31 27.70
CA ALA A 303 7.73 -37.80 27.99
C ALA A 303 8.82 -38.89 27.87
N SER A 304 8.48 -40.16 28.16
CA SER A 304 9.43 -41.28 28.14
C SER A 304 9.81 -41.70 26.72
N THR A 305 8.89 -41.56 25.75
CA THR A 305 9.16 -41.87 24.34
C THR A 305 9.44 -40.63 23.50
N GLY A 306 9.16 -39.43 24.04
CA GLY A 306 9.31 -38.18 23.31
C GLY A 306 8.29 -37.98 22.19
N LEU A 307 7.24 -38.79 22.15
CA LEU A 307 6.25 -38.78 21.08
C LEU A 307 5.05 -37.91 21.48
N PHE A 308 4.75 -36.94 20.62
CA PHE A 308 3.50 -36.18 20.65
C PHE A 308 2.61 -36.62 19.49
N THR A 309 1.39 -37.05 19.81
CA THR A 309 0.38 -37.43 18.81
C THR A 309 -0.78 -36.43 18.85
N PRO A 310 -1.01 -35.64 17.78
CA PRO A 310 -2.11 -34.69 17.75
C PRO A 310 -3.47 -35.37 17.96
N ASN A 311 -4.22 -34.87 18.94
CA ASN A 311 -5.55 -35.35 19.30
C ASN A 311 -6.37 -34.13 19.78
N PRO A 312 -7.02 -33.40 18.86
CA PRO A 312 -7.63 -32.10 19.16
C PRO A 312 -8.74 -32.14 20.22
N LEU A 313 -9.51 -33.22 20.29
CA LEU A 313 -10.69 -33.31 21.16
C LEU A 313 -10.40 -34.02 22.48
N GLY A 314 -9.55 -35.05 22.47
CA GLY A 314 -9.29 -35.92 23.61
C GLY A 314 -7.87 -35.84 24.19
N GLY A 315 -6.98 -35.04 23.60
CA GLY A 315 -5.57 -35.03 23.97
C GLY A 315 -5.33 -34.68 25.44
N SER A 316 -4.41 -35.40 26.07
CA SER A 316 -4.02 -35.21 27.48
C SER A 316 -3.21 -33.94 27.76
N HIS A 317 -2.53 -33.38 26.76
CA HIS A 317 -1.62 -32.24 26.91
C HIS A 317 -1.82 -31.18 25.82
N VAL A 318 -1.40 -29.96 26.13
CA VAL A 318 -1.29 -28.85 25.19
C VAL A 318 0.20 -28.55 24.96
N LEU A 319 0.59 -28.54 23.69
CA LEU A 319 1.89 -28.13 23.19
C LEU A 319 1.96 -26.62 23.04
N PHE A 320 3.03 -26.02 23.55
CA PHE A 320 3.38 -24.61 23.38
C PHE A 320 4.76 -24.51 22.71
N VAL A 321 4.91 -23.56 21.79
CA VAL A 321 6.19 -23.20 21.18
C VAL A 321 6.69 -21.90 21.81
N LEU A 322 7.79 -21.97 22.55
CA LEU A 322 8.34 -20.86 23.33
C LEU A 322 9.59 -20.30 22.65
N LYS A 323 9.73 -18.97 22.63
CA LYS A 323 10.96 -18.32 22.18
C LYS A 323 11.92 -18.18 23.34
N ILE A 324 13.17 -18.54 23.10
CA ILE A 324 14.29 -18.42 24.02
C ILE A 324 15.24 -17.38 23.47
N ALA A 325 15.84 -16.55 24.33
CA ALA A 325 16.93 -15.67 23.91
C ALA A 325 18.06 -16.51 23.28
N ASN A 326 18.76 -15.98 22.29
CA ASN A 326 19.89 -16.68 21.65
C ASN A 326 20.90 -17.16 22.70
N ALA A 327 21.30 -18.42 22.63
CA ALA A 327 22.17 -19.13 23.58
C ALA A 327 21.62 -19.12 25.02
N GLY A 328 20.31 -19.03 25.15
CA GLY A 328 19.60 -18.99 26.42
C GLY A 328 19.23 -20.37 26.95
N THR A 329 18.62 -20.37 28.13
CA THR A 329 18.17 -21.60 28.81
C THR A 329 16.66 -21.82 28.70
N ALA A 330 16.26 -23.08 28.47
CA ALA A 330 14.87 -23.52 28.47
C ALA A 330 14.27 -23.47 29.90
N PRO A 331 12.97 -23.12 30.04
CA PRO A 331 12.32 -23.03 31.34
C PRO A 331 12.19 -24.41 32.02
N GLN A 332 12.26 -24.44 33.35
CA GLN A 332 12.14 -25.67 34.16
C GLN A 332 10.94 -25.57 35.13
N PRO A 333 9.72 -25.87 34.67
CA PRO A 333 8.51 -25.70 35.47
C PRO A 333 8.29 -26.88 36.44
N VAL A 334 9.09 -26.97 37.51
CA VAL A 334 9.08 -28.09 38.49
C VAL A 334 7.90 -28.01 39.48
N GLY A 335 7.03 -26.99 39.39
CA GLY A 335 5.87 -26.85 40.28
C GLY A 335 6.18 -26.17 41.62
N THR A 336 7.28 -25.43 41.70
CA THR A 336 7.58 -24.53 42.82
C THR A 336 7.23 -23.08 42.50
N ALA A 337 7.04 -22.24 43.51
CA ALA A 337 6.65 -20.83 43.35
C ALA A 337 7.58 -20.02 42.43
N SER A 338 8.89 -20.30 42.44
CA SER A 338 9.85 -19.64 41.54
C SER A 338 9.79 -20.16 40.10
N THR A 339 9.10 -21.25 39.83
CA THR A 339 9.04 -21.94 38.53
C THR A 339 7.63 -22.05 37.95
N TYR A 340 6.63 -21.44 38.58
CA TYR A 340 5.26 -21.54 38.10
C TYR A 340 5.08 -20.89 36.74
N ILE A 341 4.24 -21.53 35.93
CA ILE A 341 3.79 -20.98 34.67
C ILE A 341 2.65 -20.02 34.97
N SER A 342 2.76 -18.82 34.45
CA SER A 342 1.66 -17.85 34.41
C SER A 342 1.06 -17.84 33.02
N GLY A 343 -0.26 -17.93 32.93
CA GLY A 343 -0.96 -17.96 31.66
C GLY A 343 -2.40 -17.47 31.77
N SER A 344 -2.98 -17.18 30.61
CA SER A 344 -4.34 -16.68 30.42
C SER A 344 -5.00 -17.43 29.28
N ALA A 345 -6.30 -17.64 29.36
CA ALA A 345 -7.05 -18.25 28.28
C ALA A 345 -8.51 -17.83 28.24
N ALA A 346 -9.13 -17.93 27.07
CA ALA A 346 -10.56 -17.70 26.89
C ALA A 346 -11.40 -18.79 27.58
N ILE A 347 -12.55 -18.37 28.12
CA ILE A 347 -13.52 -19.25 28.78
C ILE A 347 -14.54 -19.74 27.74
N ALA A 348 -15.01 -20.97 27.89
CA ALA A 348 -16.14 -21.52 27.14
C ALA A 348 -17.49 -21.00 27.68
N ASP A 349 -18.53 -21.11 26.86
CA ASP A 349 -19.90 -20.86 27.33
C ASP A 349 -20.23 -21.83 28.47
N ALA A 350 -20.81 -21.30 29.54
CA ALA A 350 -21.12 -22.07 30.73
C ALA A 350 -22.63 -22.27 30.86
N PHE A 351 -23.03 -23.46 31.29
CA PHE A 351 -24.40 -23.75 31.64
C PHE A 351 -24.56 -23.66 33.15
N SER A 352 -25.28 -22.64 33.62
CA SER A 352 -25.61 -22.49 35.03
C SER A 352 -26.94 -23.18 35.29
N VAL A 353 -26.94 -24.20 36.14
CA VAL A 353 -28.14 -24.90 36.59
C VAL A 353 -28.44 -24.47 38.00
N GLY A 354 -29.55 -23.76 38.19
CA GLY A 354 -30.05 -23.41 39.51
C GLY A 354 -30.50 -24.66 40.27
N SER A 355 -30.49 -24.57 41.61
CA SER A 355 -31.00 -25.63 42.50
C SER A 355 -32.44 -26.06 42.18
N GLU A 356 -33.21 -25.22 41.47
CA GLU A 356 -34.60 -25.46 41.09
C GLU A 356 -34.77 -26.03 39.67
N GLY A 357 -33.67 -26.40 39.00
CA GLY A 357 -33.71 -26.94 37.63
C GLY A 357 -33.88 -25.86 36.54
N THR A 358 -33.84 -24.58 36.90
CA THR A 358 -33.75 -23.47 35.94
C THR A 358 -32.38 -23.47 35.29
N THR A 359 -32.33 -23.35 33.97
CA THR A 359 -31.09 -23.38 33.22
C THR A 359 -30.83 -22.03 32.56
N LEU A 360 -29.67 -21.45 32.82
CA LEU A 360 -29.21 -20.22 32.19
C LEU A 360 -27.90 -20.50 31.46
N THR A 361 -27.90 -20.30 30.15
CA THR A 361 -26.65 -20.28 29.39
C THR A 361 -26.00 -18.93 29.61
N VAL A 362 -24.83 -18.91 30.26
CA VAL A 362 -24.01 -17.71 30.42
C VAL A 362 -23.07 -17.65 29.22
N PRO A 363 -23.25 -16.69 28.30
CA PRO A 363 -22.40 -16.57 27.13
C PRO A 363 -21.00 -16.10 27.53
N SER A 364 -19.97 -16.64 26.89
CA SER A 364 -18.54 -16.31 27.10
C SER A 364 -18.14 -14.87 26.72
N PHE A 365 -19.11 -14.05 26.29
CA PHE A 365 -18.95 -12.63 25.90
C PHE A 365 -19.45 -11.66 26.98
N GLU A 366 -20.23 -12.16 27.94
CA GLU A 366 -20.65 -11.40 29.10
C GLU A 366 -19.81 -11.90 30.27
N THR A 367 -18.97 -11.01 30.80
CA THR A 367 -18.26 -11.08 32.11
C THR A 367 -18.74 -12.20 33.04
N ASP A 368 -17.79 -12.83 33.73
CA ASP A 368 -18.12 -13.84 34.74
C ASP A 368 -18.85 -13.19 35.95
N PHE A 369 -20.17 -13.32 35.93
CA PHE A 369 -21.09 -12.84 36.96
C PHE A 369 -20.86 -13.47 38.35
N ALA A 370 -20.02 -14.50 38.48
CA ALA A 370 -19.66 -15.10 39.76
C ALA A 370 -18.72 -14.21 40.61
N ILE A 371 -18.07 -13.21 40.00
CA ILE A 371 -17.04 -12.40 40.67
C ILE A 371 -17.29 -10.89 40.51
N ASP A 372 -17.82 -10.41 39.37
CA ASP A 372 -18.22 -9.01 39.18
C ASP A 372 -19.70 -8.91 38.80
N SER A 373 -20.41 -7.96 39.41
CA SER A 373 -21.86 -7.75 39.22
C SER A 373 -22.19 -6.84 38.03
N SER A 374 -21.19 -6.15 37.47
CA SER A 374 -21.36 -5.22 36.35
C SER A 374 -20.60 -5.69 35.11
N PRO A 375 -21.24 -5.74 33.93
CA PRO A 375 -20.58 -6.24 32.76
C PRO A 375 -19.54 -5.26 32.21
N ARG A 376 -18.29 -5.73 32.07
CA ARG A 376 -17.18 -4.96 31.52
C ARG A 376 -16.92 -5.39 30.08
N ILE A 377 -17.05 -4.44 29.15
CA ILE A 377 -17.01 -4.70 27.70
C ILE A 377 -15.68 -4.20 27.13
N PRO A 378 -14.97 -4.99 26.30
CA PRO A 378 -13.79 -4.52 25.59
C PRO A 378 -14.08 -3.37 24.62
N GLU A 379 -13.21 -2.36 24.61
CA GLU A 379 -13.39 -1.14 23.80
C GLU A 379 -12.49 -1.13 22.55
N VAL A 380 -12.88 -0.38 21.53
CA VAL A 380 -12.07 -0.06 20.34
C VAL A 380 -12.02 1.46 20.19
N ASP A 381 -10.83 2.00 19.94
CA ASP A 381 -10.54 3.43 19.85
C ASP A 381 -9.98 3.78 18.46
N ILE A 382 -10.17 5.04 18.02
CA ILE A 382 -9.70 5.55 16.73
C ILE A 382 -8.51 6.48 16.97
N LYS A 383 -7.38 6.17 16.35
CA LYS A 383 -6.18 7.00 16.37
C LYS A 383 -6.03 7.74 15.04
N ILE A 384 -5.87 9.07 15.11
CA ILE A 384 -5.56 9.92 13.96
C ILE A 384 -4.09 10.27 14.00
N GLU A 385 -3.38 10.05 12.90
CA GLU A 385 -1.95 10.37 12.76
C GLU A 385 -1.73 11.28 11.54
N GLY A 386 -0.81 12.25 11.70
CA GLY A 386 -0.51 13.26 10.68
C GLY A 386 0.92 13.18 10.14
N VAL A 387 1.10 13.46 8.85
CA VAL A 387 2.40 13.64 8.19
C VAL A 387 2.45 15.01 7.53
N SER A 388 3.50 15.79 7.80
CA SER A 388 3.71 17.05 7.08
C SER A 388 4.38 16.80 5.72
N VAL A 389 3.88 17.46 4.68
CA VAL A 389 4.53 17.58 3.38
C VAL A 389 4.87 19.05 3.12
N THR A 390 5.99 19.27 2.45
CA THR A 390 6.47 20.60 2.04
C THR A 390 6.73 20.62 0.55
N ALA A 391 6.24 21.64 -0.15
CA ALA A 391 6.40 21.77 -1.58
C ALA A 391 7.82 22.16 -1.97
N THR A 392 8.46 21.32 -2.78
CA THR A 392 9.75 21.59 -3.44
C THR A 392 9.54 22.25 -4.79
N THR A 393 10.55 22.96 -5.29
CA THR A 393 10.48 23.66 -6.59
C THR A 393 11.33 22.97 -7.63
N ARG A 394 10.82 22.83 -8.86
CA ARG A 394 11.58 22.40 -10.03
C ARG A 394 11.49 23.49 -11.11
N LYS A 395 12.61 23.82 -11.76
CA LYS A 395 12.72 24.90 -12.73
C LYS A 395 13.62 24.47 -13.89
N LEU A 396 13.20 24.78 -15.11
CA LEU A 396 14.04 24.68 -16.30
C LEU A 396 14.02 26.01 -17.07
N ARG A 397 15.06 26.26 -17.85
CA ARG A 397 15.12 27.42 -18.76
C ARG A 397 15.68 26.99 -20.10
N ALA A 398 15.11 27.54 -21.17
CA ALA A 398 15.71 27.53 -22.49
C ALA A 398 16.32 28.90 -22.78
N ARG A 399 17.42 28.88 -23.54
CA ARG A 399 18.02 30.02 -24.20
C ARG A 399 18.17 29.67 -25.67
N TRP A 400 17.90 30.60 -26.56
CA TRP A 400 18.17 30.45 -27.98
C TRP A 400 18.75 31.75 -28.52
N SER A 401 19.43 31.68 -29.68
CA SER A 401 19.94 32.88 -30.34
C SER A 401 18.87 33.44 -31.30
N PRO A 402 18.77 34.77 -31.45
CA PRO A 402 17.87 35.39 -32.43
C PRO A 402 18.15 34.93 -33.86
N GLU A 403 19.42 34.74 -34.21
CA GLU A 403 19.86 34.26 -35.52
C GLU A 403 19.33 32.84 -35.78
N MET A 404 19.47 31.95 -34.79
CA MET A 404 18.96 30.58 -34.88
C MET A 404 17.42 30.55 -35.04
N ALA A 405 16.70 31.45 -34.39
CA ALA A 405 15.25 31.56 -34.56
C ALA A 405 14.88 32.04 -35.97
N GLN A 406 15.58 33.06 -36.49
CA GLN A 406 15.36 33.55 -37.85
C GLN A 406 15.64 32.47 -38.90
N ASP A 407 16.75 31.74 -38.76
CA ASP A 407 17.13 30.67 -39.68
C ASP A 407 16.14 29.50 -39.63
N LEU A 408 15.74 29.04 -38.43
CA LEU A 408 14.80 27.92 -38.28
C LEU A 408 13.41 28.27 -38.81
N THR A 409 12.93 29.49 -38.60
CA THR A 409 11.67 29.94 -39.16
C THR A 409 11.75 30.10 -40.69
N ALA A 410 12.87 30.62 -41.22
CA ALA A 410 13.05 30.81 -42.66
C ALA A 410 13.15 29.49 -43.45
N PHE A 411 13.90 28.50 -42.95
CA PHE A 411 14.12 27.24 -43.64
C PHE A 411 13.08 26.16 -43.33
N TYR A 412 12.65 26.04 -42.07
CA TYR A 412 11.81 24.94 -41.61
C TYR A 412 10.38 25.36 -41.23
N SER A 413 10.07 26.67 -41.26
CA SER A 413 8.78 27.20 -40.78
C SER A 413 8.46 26.80 -39.33
N ILE A 414 9.50 26.56 -38.52
CA ILE A 414 9.38 26.18 -37.12
C ILE A 414 9.52 27.43 -36.25
N ASP A 415 8.61 27.55 -35.27
CA ASP A 415 8.73 28.54 -34.20
C ASP A 415 9.53 27.94 -33.02
N VAL A 416 10.75 28.43 -32.86
CA VAL A 416 11.69 27.97 -31.82
C VAL A 416 11.15 28.22 -30.41
N GLU A 417 10.41 29.31 -30.20
CA GLU A 417 9.86 29.62 -28.88
C GLU A 417 8.84 28.57 -28.46
N VAL A 418 7.92 28.23 -29.37
CA VAL A 418 6.85 27.25 -29.12
C VAL A 418 7.45 25.85 -28.91
N GLU A 419 8.37 25.42 -29.78
CA GLU A 419 8.99 24.10 -29.68
C GLU A 419 9.81 23.93 -28.40
N LEU A 420 10.65 24.90 -28.05
CA LEU A 420 11.42 24.83 -26.80
C LEU A 420 10.51 24.85 -25.57
N THR A 421 9.41 25.60 -25.62
CA THR A 421 8.41 25.62 -24.53
C THR A 421 7.74 24.26 -24.35
N ASN A 422 7.42 23.58 -25.45
CA ASN A 422 6.84 22.23 -25.42
C ASN A 422 7.85 21.23 -24.84
N ILE A 423 9.09 21.22 -25.33
CA ILE A 423 10.15 20.32 -24.85
C ILE A 423 10.43 20.54 -23.36
N LEU A 424 10.51 21.80 -22.90
CA LEU A 424 10.72 22.09 -21.47
C LEU A 424 9.58 21.56 -20.60
N SER A 425 8.35 21.62 -21.09
CA SER A 425 7.17 21.13 -20.37
C SER A 425 7.19 19.60 -20.28
N GLU A 426 7.50 18.92 -21.38
CA GLU A 426 7.64 17.45 -21.43
C GLU A 426 8.79 16.94 -20.55
N MET A 427 9.93 17.63 -20.56
CA MET A 427 11.08 17.25 -19.74
C MET A 427 10.78 17.36 -18.25
N ILE A 428 10.07 18.42 -17.81
CA ILE A 428 9.64 18.54 -16.41
C ILE A 428 8.74 17.39 -15.99
N THR A 429 7.81 16.97 -16.84
CA THR A 429 6.94 15.84 -16.50
C THR A 429 7.66 14.52 -16.43
N LEU A 430 8.54 14.23 -17.39
CA LEU A 430 9.34 13.01 -17.37
C LEU A 430 10.26 12.97 -16.15
N ASP A 431 10.80 14.12 -15.73
CA ASP A 431 11.57 14.25 -14.51
C ASP A 431 10.73 13.96 -13.24
N ILE A 432 9.49 14.46 -13.18
CA ILE A 432 8.56 14.21 -12.07
C ILE A 432 8.20 12.73 -12.00
N ASP A 433 7.84 12.12 -13.14
CA ASP A 433 7.46 10.70 -13.20
C ASP A 433 8.62 9.81 -12.76
N ARG A 434 9.84 10.05 -13.27
CA ARG A 434 11.04 9.30 -12.84
C ARG A 434 11.36 9.47 -11.37
N GLU A 435 11.19 10.68 -10.84
CA GLU A 435 11.39 10.94 -9.43
C GLU A 435 10.42 10.11 -8.57
N ILE A 436 9.15 10.07 -8.95
CA ILE A 436 8.14 9.26 -8.25
C ILE A 436 8.45 7.77 -8.39
N LEU A 437 8.70 7.28 -9.60
CA LEU A 437 8.99 5.86 -9.84
C LEU A 437 10.24 5.37 -9.10
N ASN A 438 11.28 6.20 -9.02
CA ASN A 438 12.48 5.88 -8.24
C ASN A 438 12.18 5.81 -6.72
N ASP A 439 11.39 6.75 -6.19
CA ASP A 439 10.97 6.69 -4.79
C ASP A 439 10.14 5.42 -4.51
N LEU A 440 9.21 5.06 -5.42
CA LEU A 440 8.39 3.84 -5.30
C LEU A 440 9.25 2.58 -5.32
N LEU A 441 10.23 2.51 -6.22
CA LEU A 441 11.09 1.34 -6.37
C LEU A 441 12.05 1.16 -5.18
N THR A 442 12.66 2.25 -4.70
CA THR A 442 13.67 2.19 -3.63
C THR A 442 13.08 2.00 -2.24
N GLN A 443 11.84 2.45 -2.03
CA GLN A 443 11.17 2.39 -0.73
C GLN A 443 10.14 1.27 -0.62
N ALA A 444 9.97 0.42 -1.63
CA ALA A 444 9.06 -0.72 -1.58
C ALA A 444 9.45 -1.74 -0.49
N THR A 445 8.57 -1.96 0.49
CA THR A 445 8.83 -2.84 1.65
C THR A 445 7.83 -3.99 1.77
N ALA A 446 6.81 -4.05 0.89
CA ALA A 446 5.76 -5.06 1.04
C ALA A 446 6.31 -6.47 0.86
N ALA A 447 6.97 -6.72 -0.28
CA ALA A 447 7.70 -7.94 -0.58
C ALA A 447 8.81 -7.63 -1.57
N ASN A 448 9.99 -8.22 -1.38
CA ASN A 448 11.10 -8.16 -2.32
C ASN A 448 11.42 -9.59 -2.73
N LEU A 449 10.72 -10.08 -3.76
CA LEU A 449 10.81 -11.48 -4.19
C LEU A 449 11.82 -11.65 -5.33
N PHE A 450 12.29 -12.88 -5.50
CA PHE A 450 13.22 -13.26 -6.55
C PHE A 450 12.62 -14.37 -7.41
N TRP A 451 12.84 -14.29 -8.71
CA TRP A 451 12.48 -15.31 -9.69
C TRP A 451 13.59 -15.43 -10.74
N SER A 452 13.79 -16.62 -11.30
CA SER A 452 14.84 -16.86 -12.30
C SER A 452 14.26 -17.08 -13.69
N ARG A 453 14.81 -16.38 -14.69
CA ARG A 453 14.44 -16.61 -16.10
C ARG A 453 14.92 -17.96 -16.62
N ALA A 454 16.04 -18.48 -16.10
CA ALA A 454 16.59 -19.76 -16.53
C ALA A 454 15.67 -20.93 -16.13
N PRO A 455 15.11 -21.68 -17.10
CA PRO A 455 14.21 -22.79 -16.81
C PRO A 455 14.86 -23.86 -15.93
N GLY A 456 14.15 -24.28 -14.87
CA GLY A 456 14.62 -25.33 -13.96
C GLY A 456 15.56 -24.85 -12.84
N ARG A 457 16.04 -23.60 -12.88
CA ARG A 457 16.80 -23.00 -11.77
C ARG A 457 15.85 -22.51 -10.68
N ILE A 458 15.59 -23.37 -9.70
CA ILE A 458 14.67 -23.05 -8.60
C ILE A 458 15.42 -22.26 -7.53
N VAL A 459 14.91 -21.06 -7.26
CA VAL A 459 15.47 -20.15 -6.24
C VAL A 459 14.51 -20.02 -5.07
N ASN A 460 15.05 -19.82 -3.88
CA ASN A 460 14.28 -19.38 -2.74
C ASN A 460 13.76 -17.96 -3.03
N LYS A 461 12.43 -17.82 -3.13
CA LYS A 461 11.76 -16.57 -3.48
C LYS A 461 12.09 -15.39 -2.56
N LEU A 462 12.56 -15.63 -1.33
CA LEU A 462 12.88 -14.58 -0.35
C LEU A 462 14.35 -14.14 -0.39
N THR A 463 15.28 -15.07 -0.67
CA THR A 463 16.72 -14.82 -0.59
C THR A 463 17.41 -14.78 -1.95
N GLY A 464 16.75 -15.27 -3.00
CA GLY A 464 17.31 -15.42 -4.35
C GLY A 464 18.39 -16.50 -4.46
N GLN A 465 18.68 -17.24 -3.38
CA GLN A 465 19.63 -18.33 -3.39
C GLN A 465 19.03 -19.56 -4.06
N GLU A 466 19.86 -20.33 -4.76
CA GLU A 466 19.42 -21.55 -5.40
C GLU A 466 19.04 -22.62 -4.36
N ALA A 467 17.91 -23.30 -4.57
CA ALA A 467 17.50 -24.40 -3.73
C ALA A 467 18.44 -25.60 -4.00
N LEU A 468 19.39 -25.83 -3.09
CA LEU A 468 20.43 -26.85 -3.23
C LEU A 468 19.84 -28.25 -3.50
N HIS A 469 20.39 -28.91 -4.52
CA HIS A 469 20.13 -30.31 -4.82
C HIS A 469 21.15 -31.18 -4.11
N ASN A 470 20.99 -31.43 -2.80
CA ASN A 470 22.05 -32.12 -2.05
C ASN A 470 21.53 -33.09 -0.99
N ASN A 471 20.87 -34.17 -1.42
CA ASN A 471 20.99 -35.47 -0.75
C ASN A 471 20.45 -36.61 -1.63
N VAL A 472 21.07 -37.80 -1.55
CA VAL A 472 20.58 -39.05 -2.19
C VAL A 472 19.25 -39.51 -1.57
N LEU A 473 18.94 -39.06 -0.35
CA LEU A 473 17.74 -39.46 0.43
C LEU A 473 16.55 -38.50 0.28
N ALA A 474 16.73 -37.33 -0.34
CA ALA A 474 15.67 -36.36 -0.60
C ALA A 474 15.99 -35.64 -1.93
N PRO A 475 15.37 -36.04 -3.05
CA PRO A 475 15.53 -35.32 -4.30
C PRO A 475 15.11 -33.87 -4.07
N GLY A 476 16.01 -32.92 -4.33
CA GLY A 476 15.69 -31.50 -4.26
C GLY A 476 14.57 -31.13 -5.24
N PRO A 477 14.01 -29.93 -5.19
CA PRO A 477 12.90 -29.55 -6.05
C PRO A 477 13.34 -29.61 -7.52
N GLN A 478 12.52 -30.24 -8.37
CA GLN A 478 12.79 -30.46 -9.80
C GLN A 478 11.61 -29.94 -10.63
N PHE A 479 11.92 -29.34 -11.78
CA PHE A 479 10.92 -28.90 -12.75
C PHE A 479 10.95 -29.83 -13.97
N PHE A 480 9.80 -30.41 -14.31
CA PHE A 480 9.64 -31.35 -15.44
C PHE A 480 8.75 -30.79 -16.56
N GLY A 481 8.49 -29.49 -16.55
CA GLY A 481 7.58 -28.82 -17.48
C GLY A 481 8.26 -28.17 -18.69
N ASN A 482 7.47 -27.52 -19.53
CA ASN A 482 7.95 -26.74 -20.67
C ASN A 482 8.26 -25.28 -20.27
N VAL A 483 9.03 -24.55 -21.11
CA VAL A 483 9.41 -23.14 -20.85
C VAL A 483 8.20 -22.22 -20.63
N ARG A 484 7.07 -22.50 -21.29
CA ARG A 484 5.82 -21.76 -21.07
C ARG A 484 5.31 -21.90 -19.63
N GLU A 485 5.31 -23.12 -19.10
CA GLU A 485 4.90 -23.39 -17.72
C GLU A 485 5.89 -22.77 -16.73
N TRP A 486 7.17 -22.70 -17.10
CA TRP A 486 8.18 -21.97 -16.34
C TRP A 486 7.83 -20.48 -16.23
N TYR A 487 7.45 -19.81 -17.33
CA TYR A 487 7.05 -18.41 -17.29
C TYR A 487 5.74 -18.18 -16.50
N GLU A 488 4.82 -19.14 -16.44
CA GLU A 488 3.66 -19.04 -15.54
C GLU A 488 4.06 -19.02 -14.05
N THR A 489 5.21 -19.58 -13.67
CA THR A 489 5.71 -19.44 -12.28
C THR A 489 6.12 -18.00 -11.94
N LEU A 490 6.51 -17.18 -12.94
CA LEU A 490 6.70 -15.73 -12.72
C LEU A 490 5.37 -15.09 -12.31
N MET A 491 4.26 -15.47 -12.96
CA MET A 491 2.93 -14.97 -12.64
C MET A 491 2.48 -15.38 -11.23
N GLU A 492 2.86 -16.58 -10.77
CA GLU A 492 2.66 -17.00 -9.38
C GLU A 492 3.42 -16.07 -8.42
N THR A 493 4.70 -15.78 -8.68
CA THR A 493 5.50 -14.88 -7.81
C THR A 493 4.96 -13.45 -7.77
N ILE A 494 4.49 -12.93 -8.91
CA ILE A 494 3.81 -11.61 -9.00
C ILE A 494 2.54 -11.62 -8.14
N THR A 495 1.75 -12.70 -8.22
CA THR A 495 0.50 -12.81 -7.45
C THR A 495 0.77 -12.98 -5.95
N ASP A 496 1.84 -13.68 -5.57
CA ASP A 496 2.27 -13.80 -4.17
C ASP A 496 2.71 -12.44 -3.59
N ALA A 497 3.50 -11.66 -4.36
CA ALA A 497 3.85 -10.30 -3.99
C ALA A 497 2.59 -9.42 -3.81
N ALA A 498 1.63 -9.51 -4.73
CA ALA A 498 0.37 -8.76 -4.68
C ALA A 498 -0.52 -9.17 -3.48
N ASN A 499 -0.57 -10.45 -3.15
CA ASN A 499 -1.27 -10.96 -1.97
C ASN A 499 -0.56 -10.57 -0.67
N THR A 500 0.77 -10.43 -0.69
CA THR A 500 1.52 -9.91 0.46
C THR A 500 1.21 -8.44 0.72
N ILE A 501 1.02 -7.62 -0.33
CA ILE A 501 0.46 -6.26 -0.22
C ILE A 501 -0.92 -6.31 0.43
N LEU A 502 -1.81 -7.21 -0.01
CA LEU A 502 -3.14 -7.36 0.61
C LEU A 502 -3.03 -7.70 2.09
N ARG A 503 -2.16 -8.66 2.43
CA ARG A 503 -1.92 -9.03 3.82
C ARG A 503 -1.51 -7.80 4.62
N LYS A 504 -0.46 -7.08 4.24
CA LYS A 504 0.07 -5.94 5.01
C LYS A 504 -0.81 -4.68 5.02
N THR A 505 -1.55 -4.41 3.94
CA THR A 505 -2.33 -3.18 3.81
C THR A 505 -3.77 -3.33 4.31
N LEU A 506 -4.36 -4.53 4.18
CA LEU A 506 -5.77 -4.81 4.50
C LEU A 506 -6.74 -3.86 3.79
N ARG A 507 -6.40 -3.43 2.57
CA ARG A 507 -7.22 -2.54 1.73
C ARG A 507 -7.46 -3.11 0.34
N GLY A 508 -6.54 -3.93 -0.16
CA GLY A 508 -6.65 -4.54 -1.47
C GLY A 508 -5.35 -5.24 -1.85
N SER A 509 -5.40 -6.07 -2.88
CA SER A 509 -4.18 -6.57 -3.51
C SER A 509 -3.63 -5.53 -4.48
N GLY A 510 -2.32 -5.59 -4.77
CA GLY A 510 -1.73 -4.85 -5.89
C GLY A 510 -2.56 -4.98 -7.18
N ASN A 511 -2.64 -3.88 -7.93
CA ASN A 511 -3.49 -3.69 -9.10
C ASN A 511 -2.79 -3.07 -10.31
N PHE A 512 -1.53 -2.62 -10.17
CA PHE A 512 -0.71 -2.18 -11.28
C PHE A 512 0.69 -2.77 -11.20
N ILE A 513 1.33 -2.85 -12.37
CA ILE A 513 2.70 -3.34 -12.56
C ILE A 513 3.45 -2.35 -13.43
N ILE A 514 4.70 -2.03 -13.07
CA ILE A 514 5.60 -1.19 -13.87
C ILE A 514 6.88 -1.99 -14.12
N THR A 515 7.32 -2.02 -15.37
CA THR A 515 8.45 -2.85 -15.79
C THR A 515 9.25 -2.23 -16.94
N SER A 516 10.49 -2.70 -17.09
CA SER A 516 11.32 -2.43 -18.25
C SER A 516 10.78 -3.11 -19.52
N PRO A 517 11.19 -2.67 -20.72
CA PRO A 517 10.88 -3.36 -21.97
C PRO A 517 11.35 -4.81 -21.98
N ASP A 518 12.51 -5.11 -21.39
CA ASP A 518 13.09 -6.46 -21.40
C ASP A 518 12.22 -7.47 -20.65
N VAL A 519 11.70 -7.10 -19.48
CA VAL A 519 10.78 -7.97 -18.73
C VAL A 519 9.37 -7.90 -19.32
N ALA A 520 8.96 -6.78 -19.91
CA ALA A 520 7.70 -6.70 -20.66
C ALA A 520 7.64 -7.75 -21.77
N THR A 521 8.77 -8.06 -22.44
CA THR A 521 8.81 -9.15 -23.42
C THR A 521 8.38 -10.49 -22.83
N ILE A 522 8.76 -10.82 -21.58
CA ILE A 522 8.33 -12.05 -20.92
C ILE A 522 6.83 -11.99 -20.67
N LEU A 523 6.34 -10.86 -20.14
CA LEU A 523 4.93 -10.68 -19.81
C LEU A 523 4.02 -10.75 -21.04
N GLU A 524 4.44 -10.17 -22.17
CA GLU A 524 3.69 -10.19 -23.43
C GLU A 524 3.53 -11.61 -24.01
N HIS A 525 4.43 -12.54 -23.67
CA HIS A 525 4.36 -13.95 -24.08
C HIS A 525 3.63 -14.85 -23.07
N LEU A 526 3.20 -14.30 -21.92
CA LEU A 526 2.36 -15.03 -20.97
C LEU A 526 0.96 -15.24 -21.54
N VAL A 527 0.33 -16.35 -21.16
CA VAL A 527 -1.05 -16.67 -21.58
C VAL A 527 -2.05 -15.70 -20.96
N ALA A 528 -1.74 -15.22 -19.77
CA ALA A 528 -2.57 -14.31 -19.01
C ALA A 528 -2.55 -12.86 -19.55
N TYR A 529 -1.67 -12.55 -20.50
CA TYR A 529 -1.54 -11.20 -21.04
C TYR A 529 -2.64 -10.87 -22.04
N LYS A 530 -3.24 -9.69 -21.87
CA LYS A 530 -4.21 -9.12 -22.78
C LYS A 530 -3.76 -7.72 -23.18
N PRO A 531 -3.45 -7.47 -24.45
CA PRO A 531 -3.05 -6.14 -24.90
C PRO A 531 -4.22 -5.15 -24.76
N ALA A 532 -3.93 -3.91 -24.40
CA ALA A 532 -4.89 -2.82 -24.38
C ALA A 532 -4.64 -1.91 -25.59
N TYR A 533 -5.55 -1.94 -26.56
CA TYR A 533 -5.48 -1.04 -27.71
C TYR A 533 -6.28 0.23 -27.42
N LYS A 534 -5.63 1.40 -27.54
CA LYS A 534 -6.32 2.70 -27.51
C LYS A 534 -6.85 3.00 -28.92
N VAL A 535 -8.16 2.95 -29.08
CA VAL A 535 -8.85 3.23 -30.35
C VAL A 535 -9.40 4.66 -30.29
N ASP A 536 -9.07 5.47 -31.30
CA ASP A 536 -9.57 6.85 -31.40
C ASP A 536 -11.06 6.88 -31.79
N SER A 537 -11.72 8.04 -31.72
CA SER A 537 -13.13 8.22 -32.12
C SER A 537 -13.39 7.81 -33.58
N ASP A 538 -12.36 7.76 -34.41
CA ASP A 538 -12.41 7.32 -35.81
C ASP A 538 -12.12 5.81 -35.99
N GLY A 539 -12.05 5.03 -34.91
CA GLY A 539 -11.87 3.58 -34.99
C GLY A 539 -10.45 3.12 -35.34
N GLN A 540 -9.48 4.05 -35.40
CA GLN A 540 -8.08 3.73 -35.69
C GLN A 540 -7.31 3.40 -34.40
N VAL A 541 -6.47 2.36 -34.45
CA VAL A 541 -5.54 2.03 -33.36
C VAL A 541 -4.46 3.10 -33.33
N LYS A 542 -4.43 3.91 -32.27
CA LYS A 542 -3.38 4.90 -32.08
C LYS A 542 -2.18 4.20 -31.45
N GLU A 543 -1.07 4.10 -32.16
CA GLU A 543 0.24 3.93 -31.52
C GLU A 543 0.50 5.22 -30.75
N SER A 544 0.25 5.20 -29.45
CA SER A 544 0.49 6.35 -28.58
C SER A 544 1.99 6.44 -28.35
N LEU A 545 2.75 6.95 -29.34
CA LEU A 545 4.16 7.35 -29.19
C LEU A 545 4.24 8.42 -28.10
N THR A 546 4.29 7.96 -26.86
CA THR A 546 4.25 8.75 -25.64
C THR A 546 5.62 8.62 -25.02
N ILE A 547 6.25 9.75 -24.73
CA ILE A 547 7.55 9.77 -24.07
C ILE A 547 7.31 9.46 -22.58
N GLY A 548 7.73 8.28 -22.12
CA GLY A 548 7.62 7.87 -20.71
C GLY A 548 7.01 6.49 -20.52
N ALA A 549 6.41 6.25 -19.34
CA ALA A 549 5.74 4.99 -19.05
C ALA A 549 4.37 4.95 -19.74
N GLU A 550 4.08 3.86 -20.45
CA GLU A 550 2.82 3.66 -21.16
C GLU A 550 2.13 2.38 -20.69
N ALA A 551 0.81 2.43 -20.52
CA ALA A 551 0.00 1.24 -20.28
C ALA A 551 -0.07 0.37 -21.56
N ILE A 552 0.52 -0.83 -21.51
CA ILE A 552 0.58 -1.75 -22.66
C ILE A 552 -0.61 -2.74 -22.70
N GLY A 553 -1.19 -3.04 -21.54
CA GLY A 553 -2.17 -4.10 -21.41
C GLY A 553 -2.54 -4.42 -19.98
N THR A 554 -3.25 -5.54 -19.82
CA THR A 554 -3.60 -6.08 -18.52
C THR A 554 -3.13 -7.53 -18.40
N LEU A 555 -2.70 -7.91 -17.21
CA LEU A 555 -2.44 -9.30 -16.84
C LEU A 555 -3.63 -9.83 -16.04
N ASN A 556 -4.23 -10.93 -16.52
CA ASN A 556 -5.37 -11.61 -15.90
C ASN A 556 -6.57 -10.68 -15.59
N ASN A 557 -6.76 -9.61 -16.38
CA ASN A 557 -7.74 -8.53 -16.12
C ASN A 557 -7.64 -7.88 -14.72
N ARG A 558 -6.53 -8.08 -14.01
CA ARG A 558 -6.34 -7.63 -12.62
C ARG A 558 -5.28 -6.56 -12.51
N TYR A 559 -4.15 -6.75 -13.19
CA TYR A 559 -3.01 -5.83 -13.13
C TYR A 559 -2.94 -5.03 -14.41
N VAL A 560 -2.95 -3.70 -14.31
CA VAL A 560 -2.60 -2.83 -15.45
C VAL A 560 -1.07 -2.80 -15.57
N VAL A 561 -0.55 -3.14 -16.74
CA VAL A 561 0.90 -3.22 -16.98
C VAL A 561 1.37 -1.95 -17.69
N TYR A 562 2.35 -1.29 -17.07
CA TYR A 562 3.05 -0.13 -17.60
C TYR A 562 4.46 -0.52 -18.02
N LYS A 563 4.85 -0.09 -19.22
CA LYS A 563 6.20 -0.25 -19.75
C LYS A 563 6.89 1.11 -19.74
N ASP A 564 7.98 1.22 -19.00
CA ASP A 564 8.84 2.42 -18.99
C ASP A 564 10.22 2.07 -19.54
N PRO A 565 10.66 2.68 -20.66
CA PRO A 565 11.99 2.45 -21.25
C PRO A 565 13.16 2.69 -20.30
N TYR A 566 12.99 3.55 -19.29
CA TYR A 566 14.05 3.93 -18.36
C TYR A 566 14.04 3.12 -17.05
N PHE A 567 13.13 2.16 -16.92
CA PHE A 567 13.04 1.31 -15.75
C PHE A 567 14.19 0.29 -15.70
N PRO A 568 14.70 -0.09 -14.51
CA PRO A 568 15.77 -1.08 -14.40
C PRO A 568 15.40 -2.41 -15.06
N GLN A 569 16.32 -2.95 -15.87
CA GLN A 569 16.07 -4.09 -16.77
C GLN A 569 15.55 -5.34 -16.05
N ASN A 570 15.96 -5.59 -14.81
CA ASN A 570 15.69 -6.83 -14.08
C ASN A 570 14.69 -6.67 -12.91
N LYS A 571 13.91 -5.58 -12.89
CA LYS A 571 12.97 -5.29 -11.80
C LYS A 571 11.55 -5.16 -12.33
N ILE A 572 10.61 -5.64 -11.51
CA ILE A 572 9.18 -5.42 -11.65
C ILE A 572 8.73 -4.70 -10.39
N LEU A 573 8.08 -3.56 -10.52
CA LEU A 573 7.40 -2.87 -9.43
C LEU A 573 5.92 -3.22 -9.48
N LEU A 574 5.39 -3.69 -8.37
CA LEU A 574 3.96 -3.89 -8.17
C LEU A 574 3.46 -2.89 -7.14
N GLY A 575 2.26 -2.39 -7.30
CA GLY A 575 1.65 -1.59 -6.26
C GLY A 575 0.14 -1.64 -6.22
N LEU A 576 -0.41 -1.14 -5.12
CA LEU A 576 -1.83 -0.91 -4.91
C LEU A 576 -2.12 0.59 -4.98
N LYS A 577 -3.12 0.93 -5.80
CA LYS A 577 -3.82 2.21 -5.74
C LYS A 577 -5.31 1.98 -5.54
N GLY A 578 -5.86 2.42 -4.41
CA GLY A 578 -7.30 2.39 -4.17
C GLY A 578 -8.06 3.47 -4.94
N ASN A 579 -9.39 3.37 -4.91
CA ASN A 579 -10.28 4.32 -5.57
C ASN A 579 -10.34 5.66 -4.83
N THR A 580 -10.06 5.63 -3.53
CA THR A 580 -9.98 6.83 -2.70
C THR A 580 -8.53 7.25 -2.48
N PHE A 581 -8.30 8.55 -2.29
CA PHE A 581 -6.96 9.08 -2.04
C PHE A 581 -6.33 8.59 -0.72
N LEU A 582 -7.15 8.07 0.21
CA LEU A 582 -6.69 7.52 1.50
C LEU A 582 -6.12 6.10 1.36
N GLU A 583 -6.32 5.45 0.21
CA GLU A 583 -5.93 4.06 -0.06
C GLU A 583 -4.72 3.99 -1.01
N SER A 584 -3.77 4.92 -0.86
CA SER A 584 -2.50 4.91 -1.59
C SER A 584 -1.32 5.10 -0.64
N GLY A 585 -0.23 4.39 -0.90
CA GLY A 585 0.99 4.47 -0.10
C GLY A 585 1.84 5.72 -0.38
N TYR A 586 1.64 6.37 -1.53
CA TYR A 586 2.41 7.52 -1.97
C TYR A 586 1.51 8.66 -2.40
N ILE A 587 1.95 9.87 -2.07
CA ILE A 587 1.17 11.08 -2.33
C ILE A 587 2.01 12.06 -3.13
N TYR A 588 1.48 12.43 -4.30
CA TYR A 588 1.95 13.53 -5.12
C TYR A 588 1.04 14.73 -4.90
N ALA A 589 1.59 15.85 -4.44
CA ALA A 589 0.80 16.97 -3.97
C ALA A 589 1.15 18.25 -4.74
N PRO A 590 0.54 18.51 -5.93
CA PRO A 590 0.85 19.69 -6.71
C PRO A 590 0.40 20.96 -5.96
N TYR A 591 1.29 21.94 -5.86
CA TYR A 591 0.99 23.27 -5.31
C TYR A 591 0.84 24.30 -6.42
N VAL A 592 1.82 24.33 -7.33
CA VAL A 592 1.84 25.18 -8.53
C VAL A 592 2.19 24.27 -9.70
N PRO A 593 1.20 23.81 -10.49
CA PRO A 593 1.42 22.80 -11.54
C PRO A 593 2.47 23.22 -12.56
N LEU A 594 2.28 24.34 -13.26
CA LEU A 594 3.27 24.87 -14.20
C LEU A 594 3.09 26.37 -14.34
N ILE A 595 4.18 27.13 -14.23
CA ILE A 595 4.25 28.55 -14.54
C ILE A 595 5.33 28.74 -15.60
N LEU A 596 4.97 29.49 -16.64
CA LEU A 596 5.84 29.93 -17.72
C LEU A 596 6.21 31.40 -17.52
N THR A 597 7.48 31.74 -17.65
CA THR A 597 7.88 33.15 -17.72
C THR A 597 7.57 33.70 -19.11
N PRO A 598 7.31 35.02 -19.24
CA PRO A 598 7.44 35.67 -20.54
C PRO A 598 8.87 35.50 -21.09
N VAL A 599 9.05 35.72 -22.39
CA VAL A 599 10.38 35.80 -22.99
C VAL A 599 11.10 37.03 -22.45
N ILE A 600 12.30 36.83 -21.91
CA ILE A 600 13.15 37.90 -21.38
C ILE A 600 14.40 37.96 -22.26
N TYR A 601 14.72 39.13 -22.77
CA TYR A 601 15.96 39.38 -23.50
C TYR A 601 17.05 39.77 -22.51
N ALA A 602 18.19 39.08 -22.59
CA ALA A 602 19.37 39.47 -21.84
C ALA A 602 19.89 40.84 -22.32
N GLN A 603 20.37 41.66 -21.39
CA GLN A 603 20.82 43.04 -21.69
C GLN A 603 22.17 43.04 -22.41
N GLU A 604 22.98 42.03 -22.15
CA GLU A 604 24.35 41.90 -22.64
C GLU A 604 24.45 41.42 -24.10
N ASP A 605 23.58 40.50 -24.52
CA ASP A 605 23.69 39.79 -25.80
C ASP A 605 22.36 39.69 -26.56
N PHE A 606 21.29 40.31 -26.04
CA PHE A 606 19.93 40.23 -26.59
C PHE A 606 19.43 38.80 -26.83
N THR A 607 19.99 37.81 -26.13
CA THR A 607 19.53 36.43 -26.26
C THR A 607 18.19 36.25 -25.56
N PRO A 608 17.15 35.74 -26.24
CA PRO A 608 15.89 35.40 -25.61
C PRO A 608 16.03 34.21 -24.66
N ARG A 609 15.41 34.34 -23.49
CA ARG A 609 15.37 33.33 -22.43
C ARG A 609 13.92 33.12 -22.00
N LYS A 610 13.53 31.86 -21.82
CA LYS A 610 12.19 31.49 -21.33
C LYS A 610 12.32 30.37 -20.30
N GLY A 611 11.63 30.54 -19.17
CA GLY A 611 11.68 29.63 -18.04
C GLY A 611 10.35 28.93 -17.79
N VAL A 612 10.44 27.73 -17.24
CA VAL A 612 9.30 26.96 -16.73
C VAL A 612 9.58 26.61 -15.27
N MET A 613 8.55 26.71 -14.43
CA MET A 613 8.62 26.40 -13.00
C MET A 613 7.41 25.58 -12.57
N THR A 614 7.64 24.62 -11.68
CA THR A 614 6.59 23.90 -10.97
C THR A 614 6.93 23.80 -9.48
N ARG A 615 5.90 23.67 -8.63
CA ARG A 615 6.05 23.39 -7.21
C ARG A 615 5.10 22.27 -6.80
N TYR A 616 5.64 21.27 -6.13
CA TYR A 616 4.86 20.13 -5.65
C TYR A 616 5.50 19.54 -4.41
N GLY A 617 4.68 18.97 -3.54
CA GLY A 617 5.10 18.10 -2.46
C GLY A 617 5.07 16.64 -2.91
N LYS A 618 5.94 15.82 -2.34
CA LYS A 618 5.90 14.36 -2.53
C LYS A 618 6.19 13.69 -1.20
N LYS A 619 5.49 12.59 -0.89
CA LYS A 619 5.74 11.85 0.34
C LYS A 619 5.30 10.40 0.22
N MET A 620 6.19 9.49 0.62
CA MET A 620 5.83 8.12 0.95
C MET A 620 5.15 8.11 2.33
N VAL A 621 3.90 7.67 2.37
CA VAL A 621 3.08 7.56 3.60
C VAL A 621 3.09 6.12 4.11
N ARG A 622 2.98 5.14 3.21
CA ARG A 622 3.06 3.71 3.54
C ARG A 622 3.79 2.94 2.45
N ALA A 623 4.99 2.45 2.78
CA ALA A 623 5.81 1.66 1.89
C ALA A 623 5.23 0.27 1.55
N ASP A 624 4.31 -0.28 2.37
CA ASP A 624 3.70 -1.61 2.18
C ASP A 624 2.75 -1.73 1.00
N PHE A 625 2.43 -0.61 0.35
CA PHE A 625 1.60 -0.60 -0.85
C PHE A 625 2.39 -1.01 -2.09
N TYR A 626 3.72 -1.14 -1.97
CA TYR A 626 4.63 -1.38 -3.08
C TYR A 626 5.51 -2.60 -2.80
N ALA A 627 5.60 -3.48 -3.79
CA ALA A 627 6.44 -4.68 -3.78
C ALA A 627 7.34 -4.70 -5.01
N THR A 628 8.46 -5.41 -4.93
CA THR A 628 9.34 -5.65 -6.06
C THR A 628 9.53 -7.14 -6.32
N VAL A 629 9.62 -7.50 -7.60
CA VAL A 629 10.10 -8.81 -8.03
C VAL A 629 11.38 -8.60 -8.83
N THR A 630 12.44 -9.29 -8.46
CA THR A 630 13.73 -9.26 -9.15
C THR A 630 13.84 -10.48 -10.04
N VAL A 631 13.99 -10.24 -11.34
CA VAL A 631 14.19 -11.30 -12.34
C VAL A 631 15.68 -11.56 -12.52
N LEU A 632 16.12 -12.76 -12.16
CA LEU A 632 17.48 -13.24 -12.37
C LEU A 632 17.64 -13.79 -13.79
N ASP A 633 18.88 -13.86 -14.26
CA ASP A 633 19.24 -14.53 -15.51
C ASP A 633 18.56 -13.97 -16.78
N MET A 634 18.35 -12.65 -16.83
CA MET A 634 17.71 -11.96 -17.97
C MET A 634 18.39 -12.20 -19.33
N ASN A 635 19.67 -12.60 -19.33
CA ASN A 635 20.45 -12.86 -20.54
C ASN A 635 20.34 -14.31 -21.06
N LEU A 636 19.55 -15.17 -20.44
CA LEU A 636 19.35 -16.57 -20.83
C LEU A 636 17.96 -16.76 -21.48
N ILE A 637 17.87 -17.59 -22.53
CA ILE A 637 16.61 -17.99 -23.20
C ILE A 637 16.43 -19.50 -23.08
#